data_AF-A0A384AZS3-F1
#
_entry.id   AF-A0A384AZS3-F1
#
_cell.length_a   1.000
_cell.length_b   1.000
_cell.length_c   1.000
_cell.angle_alpha   90.00
_cell.angle_beta   90.00
_cell.angle_gamma   90.00
#
_symmetry.space_group_name_H-M   'P 1'
#
loop_
_entity.id
_entity.type
_entity.pdbx_description
1 polymer ?
#
loop_
_entity_poly.entity_id
_entity_poly.type
_entity_poly.pdbx_seq_one_letter_code
_entity_poly.pdbx_strand_id
1 'polypeptide(L)'
;MFRERDKCKGRQTRVYYLSLEFYMGRTLQNTMINLGLQNACDEAIYQLGLDMEELEEVEEDAGLGNGGLGRLAACFLDSMATLGLAAYGYGIRYEYGIFNQKIREGWQIEEADDWLRHGNPWEKARPEFMLPVHFYGKVEHTEAGAKWINTQVVLALPYDTPVPGYLNNTVNTMRLWSARAPNDFNLRDFNVGDYIQAVLDRNLAENISRVLYPNDNFFEGKELRLKQEYFAVAATLQDVIRRFKASKLGSSGSAATAFDAFPDQVAIQLNDTHPALAIPELMRIFVDIEKLPWSKAWDITQKTFAYTNHTVLPEALERWPVELVEKLLPRHLQIIYEMNQKHLDKIAALFPKDVDRLRRMSLIEEEGGKRINMAHLCIVGSHAVNGVAKIHSDIVKNQVFKDFSELEPDKFQNKTNGITPRRWLLLCNPGLAELIAEKIGEDYVKDLSQLTKLNGFLGDDIFLREISSVKQENKMKFSQFLETEYKVKINPSSMFDVQVKRIHEYKRQLLNCLHVVTMYNRIKKDPKKLFVPRTVIIGGKAAPGYHMAKLIIKLITSVAEVVNNDPMVGSKLKLIFLENYRVSLAEKVIPATDLSEQISTAGTEASGTGNMKFMLNGALTIGTMDGANVEMAEEAGEENLFIFGMRVEDVAALDKKGYKAKEYYEALPELKLAIDQIDKGFFSPKQPDLFKDLVNMLFYHDRFKVFADYEAYVKCQEKVSQLYMNPKAWNITVLRNIAASGKFSSDRTIKEYARDIWNVEPSDLKIPLSSEPSSGANKANGKLDK
;
A
#
# COMPACT_ATOMS: atom_id res chain seq x y z
N MET A 1 17.53 25.38 -11.92
CA MET A 1 16.61 25.99 -12.92
C MET A 1 15.98 24.87 -13.76
N PHE A 2 15.02 24.12 -13.20
CA PHE A 2 14.29 23.07 -13.92
C PHE A 2 13.21 23.73 -14.79
N ARG A 3 13.55 24.07 -16.03
CA ARG A 3 12.52 24.25 -17.07
C ARG A 3 11.86 22.88 -17.25
N GLU A 4 10.53 22.79 -17.12
CA GLU A 4 9.74 21.72 -17.74
C GLU A 4 10.07 21.78 -19.23
N ARG A 5 11.13 21.09 -19.64
CA ARG A 5 11.35 20.79 -21.04
C ARG A 5 10.37 19.68 -21.33
N ASP A 6 9.17 20.07 -21.77
CA ASP A 6 8.21 19.22 -22.47
C ASP A 6 8.84 18.77 -23.81
N LYS A 7 9.95 18.04 -23.71
CA LYS A 7 10.76 17.50 -24.80
C LYS A 7 10.33 16.06 -25.10
N CYS A 8 9.07 15.69 -24.84
CA CYS A 8 8.47 14.52 -25.47
C CYS A 8 8.33 14.80 -26.97
N LYS A 9 9.42 14.57 -27.71
CA LYS A 9 9.41 14.46 -29.16
C LYS A 9 8.79 13.10 -29.53
N GLY A 10 7.49 12.90 -29.29
CA GLY A 10 6.79 11.65 -29.61
C GLY A 10 5.34 11.57 -29.12
N ARG A 11 4.53 10.72 -29.77
CA ARG A 11 3.14 10.35 -29.46
C ARG A 11 3.05 9.42 -28.23
N GLN A 12 3.66 9.77 -27.10
CA GLN A 12 3.74 8.86 -25.94
C GLN A 12 2.58 9.09 -24.97
N THR A 13 1.85 8.03 -24.63
CA THR A 13 0.83 8.03 -23.56
C THR A 13 1.47 8.36 -22.22
N ARG A 14 0.85 9.26 -21.46
CA ARG A 14 1.24 9.59 -20.09
C ARG A 14 0.39 8.76 -19.12
N VAL A 15 1.06 8.15 -18.15
CA VAL A 15 0.41 7.35 -17.10
C VAL A 15 0.21 8.22 -15.86
N TYR A 16 -1.01 8.29 -15.38
CA TYR A 16 -1.39 9.04 -14.19
C TYR A 16 -1.86 8.06 -13.12
N TYR A 17 -1.05 7.89 -12.08
CA TYR A 17 -1.36 7.00 -10.96
C TYR A 17 -1.96 7.81 -9.82
N LEU A 18 -3.28 7.70 -9.62
CA LEU A 18 -4.01 8.46 -8.61
C LEU A 18 -4.10 7.61 -7.34
N SER A 19 -3.55 8.12 -6.25
CA SER A 19 -3.66 7.51 -4.93
C SER A 19 -3.72 8.55 -3.83
N LEU A 20 -4.51 8.28 -2.80
CA LEU A 20 -4.56 9.11 -1.60
C LEU A 20 -3.44 8.78 -0.62
N GLU A 21 -2.61 7.78 -0.93
CA GLU A 21 -1.45 7.41 -0.12
C GLU A 21 -0.20 7.21 -0.97
N PHE A 22 0.92 7.79 -0.52
CA PHE A 22 2.26 7.50 -1.02
C PHE A 22 3.21 7.31 0.17
N TYR A 23 3.42 6.06 0.58
CA TYR A 23 4.26 5.77 1.75
C TYR A 23 5.74 5.73 1.37
N MET A 24 6.32 6.90 1.10
CA MET A 24 7.63 7.03 0.45
C MET A 24 8.81 6.62 1.35
N GLY A 25 8.74 6.93 2.65
CA GLY A 25 9.89 6.82 3.56
C GLY A 25 10.90 7.94 3.34
N ARG A 26 12.16 7.70 3.73
CA ARG A 26 13.30 8.60 3.50
C ARG A 26 13.73 8.62 2.03
N THR A 27 14.22 9.75 1.54
CA THR A 27 14.52 9.97 0.11
C THR A 27 16.01 10.13 -0.19
N LEU A 28 16.83 10.53 0.79
CA LEU A 28 18.26 10.81 0.58
C LEU A 28 19.02 9.60 0.02
N GLN A 29 19.09 8.52 0.79
CA GLN A 29 19.83 7.31 0.40
C GLN A 29 19.26 6.67 -0.88
N ASN A 30 17.93 6.66 -1.03
CA ASN A 30 17.28 6.15 -2.25
C ASN A 30 17.68 6.96 -3.50
N THR A 31 17.82 8.28 -3.36
CA THR A 31 18.30 9.14 -4.44
C THR A 31 19.76 8.88 -4.75
N MET A 32 20.61 8.75 -3.73
CA MET A 32 22.02 8.42 -3.91
C MET A 32 22.20 7.07 -4.65
N ILE A 33 21.43 6.06 -4.28
CA ILE A 33 21.44 4.75 -4.94
C ILE A 33 20.99 4.85 -6.40
N ASN A 34 19.84 5.47 -6.67
CA ASN A 34 19.30 5.56 -8.03
C ASN A 34 20.17 6.41 -8.98
N LEU A 35 20.96 7.33 -8.43
CA LEU A 35 21.92 8.15 -9.19
C LEU A 35 23.34 7.56 -9.25
N GLY A 36 23.64 6.49 -8.50
CA GLY A 36 24.98 5.91 -8.41
C GLY A 36 25.98 6.79 -7.67
N LEU A 37 25.52 7.52 -6.65
CA LEU A 37 26.29 8.50 -5.89
C LEU A 37 26.64 8.06 -4.46
N GLN A 38 26.13 6.92 -3.97
CA GLN A 38 26.30 6.50 -2.56
C GLN A 38 27.75 6.56 -2.11
N ASN A 39 28.65 5.81 -2.75
CA ASN A 39 30.06 5.73 -2.36
C ASN A 39 30.79 7.08 -2.50
N ALA A 40 30.43 7.88 -3.50
CA ALA A 40 31.05 9.19 -3.71
C ALA A 40 30.63 10.19 -2.62
N CYS A 41 29.37 10.15 -2.20
CA CYS A 41 28.88 10.95 -1.09
C CYS A 41 29.46 10.48 0.24
N ASP A 42 29.53 9.17 0.46
CA ASP A 42 30.08 8.57 1.69
C ASP A 42 31.55 8.97 1.89
N GLU A 43 32.39 8.82 0.86
CA GLU A 43 33.80 9.26 0.89
C GLU A 43 33.92 10.78 1.13
N ALA A 44 33.08 11.60 0.49
CA ALA A 44 33.10 13.04 0.67
C ALA A 44 32.72 13.47 2.10
N ILE A 45 31.70 12.84 2.69
CA ILE A 45 31.24 13.10 4.06
C ILE A 45 32.26 12.58 5.08
N TYR A 46 32.87 11.42 4.83
CA TYR A 46 33.96 10.88 5.64
C TYR A 46 35.17 11.81 5.70
N GLN A 47 35.60 12.38 4.56
CA GLN A 47 36.69 13.36 4.51
C GLN A 47 36.39 14.66 5.27
N LEU A 48 35.11 14.99 5.47
CA LEU A 48 34.67 16.11 6.31
C LEU A 48 34.59 15.76 7.80
N GLY A 49 34.90 14.52 8.18
CA GLY A 49 34.86 14.03 9.55
C GLY A 49 33.45 13.74 10.06
N LEU A 50 32.52 13.42 9.17
CA LEU A 50 31.12 13.10 9.47
C LEU A 50 30.80 11.65 9.06
N ASP A 51 29.74 11.08 9.64
CA ASP A 51 29.21 9.75 9.30
C ASP A 51 27.92 9.89 8.48
N MET A 52 27.87 9.29 7.29
CA MET A 52 26.70 9.33 6.42
C MET A 52 25.51 8.61 7.05
N GLU A 53 25.71 7.47 7.71
CA GLU A 53 24.60 6.69 8.30
C GLU A 53 23.91 7.50 9.41
N GLU A 54 24.69 8.25 10.22
CA GLU A 54 24.14 9.14 11.25
C GLU A 54 23.30 10.28 10.64
N LEU A 55 23.75 10.87 9.52
CA LEU A 55 23.02 11.93 8.82
C LEU A 55 21.75 11.41 8.14
N GLU A 56 21.76 10.21 7.59
CA GLU A 56 20.59 9.55 7.00
C GLU A 56 19.50 9.30 8.06
N GLU A 57 19.88 9.08 9.33
CA GLU A 57 18.91 8.93 10.43
C GLU A 57 18.18 10.22 10.82
N VAL A 58 18.71 11.39 10.46
CA VAL A 58 18.07 12.70 10.73
C VAL A 58 16.88 12.96 9.81
N GLU A 59 16.85 12.35 8.61
CA GLU A 59 15.75 12.54 7.66
C GLU A 59 14.43 11.97 8.23
N GLU A 60 13.37 12.77 8.23
CA GLU A 60 12.03 12.29 8.62
C GLU A 60 11.42 11.44 7.51
N ASP A 61 10.67 10.39 7.87
CA ASP A 61 9.91 9.61 6.90
C ASP A 61 8.79 10.50 6.30
N ALA A 62 8.67 10.55 4.97
CA ALA A 62 7.45 11.04 4.34
C ALA A 62 6.30 10.02 4.53
N GLY A 63 5.67 10.09 5.71
CA GLY A 63 4.62 9.19 6.23
C GLY A 63 3.25 9.36 5.59
N LEU A 64 3.19 9.65 4.28
CA LEU A 64 1.97 9.95 3.54
C LEU A 64 1.18 8.70 3.14
N GLY A 65 1.28 7.63 3.92
CA GLY A 65 0.55 6.38 3.72
C GLY A 65 0.41 5.58 5.02
N ASN A 66 -0.57 4.69 5.06
CA ASN A 66 -0.92 3.89 6.23
C ASN A 66 -0.26 2.50 6.19
N GLY A 67 -0.08 1.92 5.00
CA GLY A 67 0.47 0.57 4.90
C GLY A 67 0.73 0.09 3.48
N GLY A 68 0.23 -1.11 3.17
CA GLY A 68 0.56 -1.83 1.93
C GLY A 68 0.19 -1.08 0.66
N LEU A 69 -0.98 -0.42 0.62
CA LEU A 69 -1.46 0.34 -0.54
C LEU A 69 -0.55 1.54 -0.84
N GLY A 70 -0.30 2.41 0.15
CA GLY A 70 0.61 3.54 -0.02
C GLY A 70 2.05 3.12 -0.33
N ARG A 71 2.53 2.01 0.24
CA ARG A 71 3.89 1.51 -0.05
C ARG A 71 4.01 0.90 -1.44
N LEU A 72 2.95 0.27 -1.94
CA LEU A 72 2.88 -0.23 -3.31
C LEU A 72 2.95 0.93 -4.31
N ALA A 73 2.17 1.99 -4.09
CA ALA A 73 2.21 3.21 -4.91
C ALA A 73 3.63 3.78 -5.00
N ALA A 74 4.35 3.85 -3.87
CA ALA A 74 5.75 4.29 -3.84
C ALA A 74 6.69 3.35 -4.61
N CYS A 75 6.54 2.02 -4.50
CA CYS A 75 7.31 1.06 -5.31
C CYS A 75 7.01 1.19 -6.81
N PHE A 76 5.75 1.42 -7.18
CA PHE A 76 5.32 1.60 -8.56
C PHE A 76 5.90 2.87 -9.19
N LEU A 77 5.95 3.98 -8.46
CA LEU A 77 6.60 5.20 -8.94
C LEU A 77 8.09 4.96 -9.27
N ASP A 78 8.82 4.28 -8.38
CA ASP A 78 10.23 3.93 -8.59
C ASP A 78 10.43 3.00 -9.80
N SER A 79 9.57 1.98 -9.95
CA SER A 79 9.58 1.09 -11.12
C SER A 79 9.23 1.81 -12.43
N MET A 80 8.21 2.67 -12.45
CA MET A 80 7.84 3.43 -13.65
C MET A 80 8.97 4.37 -14.08
N ALA A 81 9.67 5.00 -13.14
CA ALA A 81 10.85 5.81 -13.45
C ALA A 81 12.02 4.96 -13.98
N THR A 82 12.27 3.80 -13.37
CA THR A 82 13.32 2.85 -13.79
C THR A 82 13.06 2.30 -15.19
N LEU A 83 11.80 2.08 -15.56
CA LEU A 83 11.36 1.57 -16.86
C LEU A 83 11.11 2.67 -17.90
N GLY A 84 11.52 3.92 -17.64
CA GLY A 84 11.44 5.01 -18.60
C GLY A 84 10.02 5.41 -19.01
N LEU A 85 9.01 5.07 -18.20
CA LEU A 85 7.61 5.41 -18.48
C LEU A 85 7.36 6.88 -18.12
N ALA A 86 6.65 7.60 -18.99
CA ALA A 86 6.21 8.97 -18.75
C ALA A 86 5.06 8.99 -17.74
N ALA A 87 5.39 8.82 -16.45
CA ALA A 87 4.43 8.61 -15.38
C ALA A 87 4.42 9.74 -14.35
N TYR A 88 3.25 9.96 -13.77
CA TYR A 88 3.03 10.92 -12.68
C TYR A 88 2.26 10.25 -11.55
N GLY A 89 2.74 10.41 -10.32
CA GLY A 89 1.96 10.10 -9.11
C GLY A 89 1.15 11.31 -8.69
N TYR A 90 -0.14 11.16 -8.44
CA TYR A 90 -1.02 12.22 -7.96
C TYR A 90 -1.65 11.85 -6.62
N GLY A 91 -1.50 12.72 -5.63
CA GLY A 91 -2.06 12.54 -4.29
C GLY A 91 -2.20 13.85 -3.51
N ILE A 92 -2.30 13.76 -2.19
CA ILE A 92 -2.46 14.91 -1.28
C ILE A 92 -1.17 15.11 -0.49
N ARG A 93 -0.77 16.37 -0.33
CA ARG A 93 0.35 16.76 0.54
C ARG A 93 -0.20 16.98 1.95
N TYR A 94 -0.29 15.90 2.72
CA TYR A 94 -0.72 16.00 4.10
C TYR A 94 0.32 16.71 4.97
N GLU A 95 -0.13 17.67 5.78
CA GLU A 95 0.75 18.36 6.71
C GLU A 95 1.22 17.43 7.84
N TYR A 96 0.30 16.59 8.31
CA TYR A 96 0.57 15.49 9.21
C TYR A 96 0.29 14.18 8.49
N GLY A 97 1.19 13.20 8.63
CA GLY A 97 0.98 11.84 8.17
C GLY A 97 -0.19 11.15 8.90
N ILE A 98 -0.11 9.84 9.09
CA ILE A 98 -1.16 9.16 9.87
C ILE A 98 -1.12 9.56 11.35
N PHE A 99 0.01 9.28 12.03
CA PHE A 99 0.37 9.67 13.39
C PHE A 99 1.69 8.97 13.77
N ASN A 100 2.43 9.53 14.73
CA ASN A 100 3.51 8.83 15.42
C ASN A 100 2.91 7.99 16.56
N GLN A 101 3.24 6.70 16.58
CA GLN A 101 2.76 5.77 17.61
C GLN A 101 3.71 5.83 18.81
N LYS A 102 3.15 6.04 20.00
CA LYS A 102 3.85 5.84 21.28
C LYS A 102 3.19 4.74 22.08
N ILE A 103 3.97 3.96 22.82
CA ILE A 103 3.46 2.96 23.75
C ILE A 103 3.59 3.50 25.18
N ARG A 104 2.45 3.82 25.81
CA ARG A 104 2.39 4.25 27.21
C ARG A 104 1.56 3.26 28.02
N GLU A 105 2.14 2.71 29.08
CA GLU A 105 1.49 1.67 29.90
C GLU A 105 0.98 0.47 29.07
N GLY A 106 1.66 0.15 27.97
CA GLY A 106 1.29 -0.90 27.03
C GLY A 106 0.19 -0.52 26.02
N TRP A 107 -0.36 0.69 26.07
CA TRP A 107 -1.35 1.19 25.13
C TRP A 107 -0.72 2.03 24.02
N GLN A 108 -1.30 1.94 22.82
CA GLN A 108 -1.01 2.89 21.75
C GLN A 108 -1.58 4.27 22.09
N ILE A 109 -0.73 5.28 21.97
CA ILE A 109 -1.04 6.71 21.98
C ILE A 109 -0.67 7.28 20.61
N GLU A 110 -1.57 8.07 20.04
CA GLU A 110 -1.35 8.79 18.78
C GLU A 110 -0.80 10.19 19.06
N GLU A 111 0.36 10.50 18.49
CA GLU A 111 0.94 11.84 18.46
C GLU A 111 0.98 12.35 17.01
N ALA A 112 0.89 13.66 16.80
CA ALA A 112 0.91 14.24 15.46
C ALA A 112 2.24 13.93 14.75
N ASP A 113 2.15 13.55 13.46
CA ASP A 113 3.31 13.26 12.63
C ASP A 113 3.75 14.50 11.85
N ASP A 114 4.44 15.42 12.53
CA ASP A 114 4.88 16.73 12.00
C ASP A 114 6.18 16.62 11.17
N TRP A 115 6.13 15.83 10.10
CA TRP A 115 7.28 15.55 9.22
C TRP A 115 7.80 16.79 8.46
N LEU A 116 7.03 17.87 8.42
CA LEU A 116 7.37 19.13 7.73
C LEU A 116 7.96 20.20 8.64
N ARG A 117 8.05 19.94 9.95
CA ARG A 117 8.54 20.90 10.97
C ARG A 117 9.86 21.58 10.60
N HIS A 118 10.79 20.83 10.00
CA HIS A 118 12.12 21.31 9.61
C HIS A 118 12.22 21.62 8.10
N GLY A 119 11.09 21.59 7.39
CA GLY A 119 11.01 21.67 5.94
C GLY A 119 11.27 20.32 5.26
N ASN A 120 10.82 20.21 4.01
CA ASN A 120 11.12 19.08 3.14
C ASN A 120 12.03 19.58 1.99
N PRO A 121 13.30 19.17 1.92
CA PRO A 121 14.22 19.67 0.89
C PRO A 121 13.92 19.11 -0.51
N TRP A 122 13.12 18.04 -0.61
CA TRP A 122 12.86 17.33 -1.87
C TRP A 122 11.67 17.89 -2.66
N GLU A 123 10.77 18.62 -2.00
CA GLU A 123 9.59 19.16 -2.66
C GLU A 123 9.84 20.53 -3.28
N LYS A 124 9.18 20.79 -4.40
CA LYS A 124 9.13 22.09 -5.05
C LYS A 124 7.68 22.58 -5.11
N ALA A 125 7.37 23.64 -4.35
CA ALA A 125 6.12 24.36 -4.50
C ALA A 125 6.00 24.97 -5.91
N ARG A 126 4.81 24.84 -6.51
CA ARG A 126 4.45 25.34 -7.84
C ARG A 126 3.21 26.27 -7.79
N PRO A 127 3.29 27.42 -7.11
CA PRO A 127 2.17 28.35 -7.00
C PRO A 127 1.66 28.85 -8.36
N GLU A 128 2.50 28.82 -9.40
CA GLU A 128 2.12 29.14 -10.78
C GLU A 128 1.08 28.18 -11.40
N PHE A 129 0.86 27.01 -10.81
CA PHE A 129 -0.11 26.00 -11.27
C PHE A 129 -1.23 25.76 -10.25
N MET A 130 -1.56 26.77 -9.44
CA MET A 130 -2.66 26.69 -8.49
C MET A 130 -4.01 26.60 -9.21
N LEU A 131 -4.89 25.69 -8.76
CA LEU A 131 -6.17 25.39 -9.42
C LEU A 131 -7.35 25.53 -8.45
N PRO A 132 -8.52 26.03 -8.88
CA PRO A 132 -9.71 26.06 -8.05
C PRO A 132 -10.39 24.69 -7.99
N VAL A 133 -10.91 24.34 -6.81
CA VAL A 133 -11.77 23.18 -6.55
C VAL A 133 -13.05 23.68 -5.90
N HIS A 134 -14.19 23.15 -6.34
CA HIS A 134 -15.50 23.61 -5.94
C HIS A 134 -16.19 22.60 -5.02
N PHE A 135 -16.94 23.08 -4.03
CA PHE A 135 -17.77 22.26 -3.15
C PHE A 135 -19.15 22.89 -2.95
N TYR A 136 -20.12 22.09 -2.51
CA TYR A 136 -21.49 22.51 -2.19
C TYR A 136 -22.20 23.16 -3.37
N GLY A 137 -22.99 24.22 -3.15
CA GLY A 137 -23.74 24.92 -4.18
C GLY A 137 -24.97 24.15 -4.67
N LYS A 138 -25.40 24.48 -5.89
CA LYS A 138 -26.61 23.89 -6.51
C LYS A 138 -26.45 23.80 -8.03
N VAL A 139 -27.27 22.94 -8.65
CA VAL A 139 -27.31 22.80 -10.11
C VAL A 139 -28.47 23.62 -10.68
N GLU A 140 -28.18 24.47 -11.67
CA GLU A 140 -29.19 25.16 -12.48
C GLU A 140 -29.21 24.60 -13.89
N HIS A 141 -30.40 24.28 -14.41
CA HIS A 141 -30.58 23.81 -15.77
C HIS A 141 -30.95 24.98 -16.68
N THR A 142 -30.11 25.23 -17.68
CA THR A 142 -30.31 26.27 -18.69
C THR A 142 -30.41 25.65 -20.08
N GLU A 143 -30.83 26.41 -21.08
CA GLU A 143 -30.84 25.94 -22.49
C GLU A 143 -29.44 25.51 -22.96
N ALA A 144 -28.37 26.09 -22.40
CA ALA A 144 -26.97 25.73 -22.70
C ALA A 144 -26.44 24.53 -21.89
N GLY A 145 -27.30 23.86 -21.12
CA GLY A 145 -26.98 22.73 -20.25
C GLY A 145 -26.99 23.06 -18.76
N ALA A 146 -26.55 22.09 -17.95
CA ALA A 146 -26.44 22.22 -16.51
C ALA A 146 -25.26 23.13 -16.11
N LYS A 147 -25.46 23.94 -15.07
CA LYS A 147 -24.42 24.78 -14.45
C LYS A 147 -24.37 24.51 -12.96
N TRP A 148 -23.18 24.23 -12.45
CA TRP A 148 -22.94 24.10 -11.00
C TRP A 148 -22.50 25.46 -10.45
N ILE A 149 -23.35 26.07 -9.62
CA ILE A 149 -23.19 27.45 -9.18
C ILE A 149 -23.29 27.60 -7.66
N ASN A 150 -22.96 28.78 -7.14
CA ASN A 150 -22.97 29.12 -5.71
C ASN A 150 -22.09 28.15 -4.88
N THR A 151 -20.96 27.76 -5.44
CA THR A 151 -20.02 26.81 -4.82
C THR A 151 -19.05 27.52 -3.88
N GLN A 152 -18.59 26.82 -2.86
CA GLN A 152 -17.43 27.21 -2.08
C GLN A 152 -16.15 26.82 -2.85
N VAL A 153 -15.17 27.72 -2.91
CA VAL A 153 -13.91 27.49 -3.62
C VAL A 153 -12.79 27.20 -2.62
N VAL A 154 -12.02 26.16 -2.92
CA VAL A 154 -10.74 25.83 -2.27
C VAL A 154 -9.67 25.81 -3.36
N LEU A 155 -8.49 26.36 -3.08
CA LEU A 155 -7.36 26.36 -4.01
C LEU A 155 -6.47 25.14 -3.78
N ALA A 156 -6.10 24.45 -4.85
CA ALA A 156 -5.15 23.35 -4.86
C ALA A 156 -3.77 23.84 -5.31
N LEU A 157 -2.82 23.90 -4.38
CA LEU A 157 -1.42 24.25 -4.63
C LEU A 157 -0.60 22.98 -4.86
N PRO A 158 0.01 22.79 -6.04
CA PRO A 158 0.85 21.62 -6.30
C PRO A 158 2.24 21.75 -5.67
N TYR A 159 2.72 20.63 -5.11
CA TYR A 159 4.11 20.40 -4.74
C TYR A 159 4.64 19.19 -5.51
N ASP A 160 5.74 19.40 -6.22
CA ASP A 160 6.38 18.35 -7.03
C ASP A 160 7.58 17.77 -6.29
N THR A 161 7.64 16.45 -6.17
CA THR A 161 8.79 15.70 -5.64
C THR A 161 9.39 14.84 -6.77
N PRO A 162 10.72 14.86 -6.99
CA PRO A 162 11.36 14.07 -8.04
C PRO A 162 11.33 12.58 -7.69
N VAL A 163 11.13 11.73 -8.71
CA VAL A 163 11.22 10.27 -8.60
C VAL A 163 12.31 9.78 -9.57
N PRO A 164 13.56 9.62 -9.11
CA PRO A 164 14.66 9.19 -9.97
C PRO A 164 14.55 7.69 -10.29
N GLY A 165 14.72 7.33 -11.56
CA GLY A 165 14.86 5.94 -12.00
C GLY A 165 16.28 5.41 -11.79
N TYR A 166 16.42 4.10 -11.62
CA TYR A 166 17.71 3.47 -11.30
C TYR A 166 18.70 3.53 -12.48
N LEU A 167 19.74 4.36 -12.35
CA LEU A 167 20.87 4.48 -13.28
C LEU A 167 20.49 4.71 -14.75
N ASN A 168 19.35 5.36 -15.01
CA ASN A 168 18.82 5.60 -16.36
C ASN A 168 18.60 7.09 -16.70
N ASN A 169 18.90 8.01 -15.76
CA ASN A 169 18.71 9.46 -15.88
C ASN A 169 17.25 9.92 -16.08
N THR A 170 16.27 9.03 -15.94
CA THR A 170 14.86 9.38 -15.90
C THR A 170 14.52 9.94 -14.52
N VAL A 171 13.81 11.07 -14.49
CA VAL A 171 13.25 11.62 -13.25
C VAL A 171 11.79 11.95 -13.50
N ASN A 172 10.90 11.10 -12.98
CA ASN A 172 9.47 11.32 -13.00
C ASN A 172 9.05 12.28 -11.88
N THR A 173 7.77 12.62 -11.83
CA THR A 173 7.23 13.57 -10.85
C THR A 173 6.11 12.92 -10.02
N MET A 174 6.23 13.02 -8.70
CA MET A 174 5.10 12.86 -7.79
C MET A 174 4.56 14.25 -7.45
N ARG A 175 3.30 14.52 -7.78
CA ARG A 175 2.61 15.78 -7.52
C ARG A 175 1.60 15.59 -6.39
N LEU A 176 1.77 16.37 -5.33
CA LEU A 176 0.91 16.33 -4.16
C LEU A 176 0.20 17.68 -3.98
N TRP A 177 -1.11 17.65 -3.81
CA TRP A 177 -1.94 18.85 -3.67
C TRP A 177 -2.06 19.29 -2.21
N SER A 178 -1.81 20.57 -1.95
CA SER A 178 -2.08 21.23 -0.66
C SER A 178 -3.29 22.15 -0.79
N ALA A 179 -4.25 22.01 0.12
CA ALA A 179 -5.44 22.86 0.16
C ALA A 179 -5.08 24.23 0.74
N ARG A 180 -5.52 25.29 0.06
CA ARG A 180 -5.37 26.69 0.46
C ARG A 180 -6.71 27.39 0.36
N ALA A 181 -6.99 28.28 1.31
CA ALA A 181 -8.12 29.18 1.16
C ALA A 181 -7.83 30.20 0.05
N PRO A 182 -8.85 30.65 -0.71
CA PRO A 182 -8.69 31.77 -1.62
C PRO A 182 -8.26 33.03 -0.86
N ASN A 183 -7.47 33.88 -1.52
CA ASN A 183 -6.98 35.15 -0.97
C ASN A 183 -8.06 36.24 -0.92
N ASP A 184 -9.33 35.87 -1.09
CA ASP A 184 -10.47 36.76 -0.95
C ASP A 184 -10.61 37.09 0.54
N PHE A 185 -9.71 37.91 1.04
CA PHE A 185 -9.83 38.56 2.34
C PHE A 185 -11.17 39.28 2.30
N ASN A 186 -12.18 38.73 2.98
CA ASN A 186 -13.52 39.26 2.95
C ASN A 186 -13.52 40.54 3.78
N LEU A 187 -13.03 41.63 3.18
CA LEU A 187 -12.90 42.96 3.76
C LEU A 187 -14.25 43.44 4.30
N ARG A 188 -15.37 42.93 3.75
CA ARG A 188 -16.71 43.15 4.27
C ARG A 188 -16.89 42.58 5.68
N ASP A 189 -16.60 41.29 5.88
CA ASP A 189 -16.73 40.61 7.18
C ASP A 189 -15.71 41.18 8.20
N PHE A 190 -14.51 41.52 7.72
CA PHE A 190 -13.50 42.23 8.51
C PHE A 190 -13.97 43.62 8.96
N ASN A 191 -14.67 44.37 8.10
CA ASN A 191 -15.14 45.72 8.41
C ASN A 191 -16.40 45.74 9.29
N VAL A 192 -17.15 44.63 9.42
CA VAL A 192 -18.26 44.49 10.39
C VAL A 192 -17.83 43.87 11.73
N GLY A 193 -16.53 43.62 11.92
CA GLY A 193 -15.96 43.16 13.19
C GLY A 193 -15.91 41.64 13.38
N ASP A 194 -16.20 40.85 12.34
CA ASP A 194 -16.18 39.38 12.40
C ASP A 194 -14.83 38.79 11.95
N TYR A 195 -13.77 39.25 12.63
CA TYR A 195 -12.39 38.84 12.38
C TYR A 195 -12.15 37.34 12.57
N ILE A 196 -12.90 36.74 13.49
CA ILE A 196 -12.74 35.35 13.89
C ILE A 196 -13.28 34.44 12.79
N GLN A 197 -14.46 34.74 12.23
CA GLN A 197 -15.07 33.87 11.22
C GLN A 197 -14.24 33.79 9.93
N ALA A 198 -13.64 34.89 9.47
CA ALA A 198 -12.79 34.90 8.28
C ALA A 198 -11.53 34.00 8.43
N VAL A 199 -10.99 33.88 9.65
CA VAL A 199 -9.86 32.98 9.94
C VAL A 199 -10.32 31.53 10.08
N LEU A 200 -11.49 31.30 10.67
CA LEU A 200 -12.09 29.97 10.78
C LEU A 200 -12.38 29.35 9.41
N ASP A 201 -12.95 30.12 8.48
CA ASP A 201 -13.27 29.65 7.13
C ASP A 201 -12.01 29.24 6.35
N ARG A 202 -10.91 29.96 6.57
CA ARG A 202 -9.60 29.59 6.01
C ARG A 202 -9.10 28.25 6.56
N ASN A 203 -9.19 28.04 7.87
CA ASN A 203 -8.79 26.78 8.48
C ASN A 203 -9.64 25.61 8.00
N LEU A 204 -10.96 25.81 7.80
CA LEU A 204 -11.86 24.79 7.26
C LEU A 204 -11.47 24.32 5.86
N ALA A 205 -11.05 25.25 4.98
CA ALA A 205 -10.56 24.91 3.64
C ALA A 205 -9.23 24.14 3.70
N GLU A 206 -8.28 24.60 4.52
CA GLU A 206 -6.95 24.00 4.65
C GLU A 206 -6.99 22.63 5.35
N ASN A 207 -8.02 22.35 6.15
CA ASN A 207 -8.19 21.06 6.83
C ASN A 207 -8.27 19.86 5.89
N ILE A 208 -8.66 20.06 4.63
CA ILE A 208 -8.70 19.01 3.61
C ILE A 208 -7.34 18.31 3.49
N SER A 209 -6.22 19.05 3.43
CA SER A 209 -4.88 18.45 3.32
C SER A 209 -4.13 18.40 4.66
N ARG A 210 -4.82 18.36 5.80
CA ARG A 210 -4.16 18.41 7.12
C ARG A 210 -3.67 17.05 7.58
N VAL A 211 -4.54 16.04 7.62
CA VAL A 211 -4.24 14.71 8.19
C VAL A 211 -4.67 13.61 7.22
N LEU A 212 -3.85 12.57 7.09
CA LEU A 212 -4.16 11.35 6.35
C LEU A 212 -5.16 10.48 7.12
N TYR A 213 -6.31 10.13 6.51
CA TYR A 213 -7.39 9.35 7.13
C TYR A 213 -7.86 9.90 8.49
N PRO A 214 -8.63 11.00 8.51
CA PRO A 214 -9.29 11.42 9.72
C PRO A 214 -10.21 10.31 10.26
N ASN A 215 -10.38 10.25 11.58
CA ASN A 215 -11.32 9.32 12.21
C ASN A 215 -12.73 9.52 11.63
N ASP A 216 -13.26 8.50 10.96
CA ASP A 216 -14.52 8.51 10.22
C ASP A 216 -15.68 7.87 10.99
N ASN A 217 -15.50 7.59 12.29
CA ASN A 217 -16.57 7.13 13.17
C ASN A 217 -17.69 8.17 13.35
N PHE A 218 -17.45 9.44 12.99
CA PHE A 218 -18.40 10.55 13.06
C PHE A 218 -18.66 11.15 11.68
N PHE A 219 -19.79 11.83 11.52
CA PHE A 219 -20.25 12.37 10.24
C PHE A 219 -19.24 13.37 9.64
N GLU A 220 -18.67 14.24 10.46
CA GLU A 220 -17.68 15.24 10.07
C GLU A 220 -16.41 14.61 9.49
N GLY A 221 -15.99 13.47 10.05
CA GLY A 221 -14.85 12.69 9.54
C GLY A 221 -15.13 12.11 8.15
N LYS A 222 -16.35 11.62 7.93
CA LYS A 222 -16.82 11.11 6.63
C LYS A 222 -16.90 12.22 5.57
N GLU A 223 -17.45 13.38 5.93
CA GLU A 223 -17.52 14.54 5.03
C GLU A 223 -16.11 15.04 4.65
N LEU A 224 -15.20 15.14 5.63
CA LEU A 224 -13.81 15.53 5.37
C LEU A 224 -13.09 14.53 4.46
N ARG A 225 -13.33 13.23 4.64
CA ARG A 225 -12.75 12.19 3.79
C ARG A 225 -13.23 12.30 2.34
N LEU A 226 -14.54 12.47 2.12
CA LEU A 226 -15.09 12.69 0.77
C LEU A 226 -14.55 13.99 0.14
N LYS A 227 -14.34 15.05 0.94
CA LYS A 227 -13.68 16.28 0.48
C LYS A 227 -12.25 16.03 0.03
N GLN A 228 -11.47 15.21 0.76
CA GLN A 228 -10.11 14.82 0.37
C GLN A 228 -10.10 14.12 -0.98
N GLU A 229 -10.96 13.12 -1.15
CA GLU A 229 -11.11 12.34 -2.40
C GLU A 229 -11.42 13.26 -3.58
N TYR A 230 -12.46 14.09 -3.46
CA TYR A 230 -12.84 15.00 -4.52
C TYR A 230 -11.79 16.08 -4.80
N PHE A 231 -11.16 16.61 -3.76
CA PHE A 231 -10.10 17.62 -3.89
C PHE A 231 -8.92 17.11 -4.73
N ALA A 232 -8.41 15.92 -4.40
CA ALA A 232 -7.32 15.30 -5.14
C ALA A 232 -7.73 15.04 -6.60
N VAL A 233 -8.94 14.54 -6.82
CA VAL A 233 -9.47 14.23 -8.16
C VAL A 233 -9.64 15.50 -9.01
N ALA A 234 -10.34 16.50 -8.51
CA ALA A 234 -10.71 17.70 -9.28
C ALA A 234 -9.47 18.50 -9.68
N ALA A 235 -8.49 18.67 -8.78
CA ALA A 235 -7.23 19.32 -9.11
C ALA A 235 -6.42 18.52 -10.14
N THR A 236 -6.37 17.20 -9.98
CA THR A 236 -5.63 16.31 -10.88
C THR A 236 -6.19 16.32 -12.30
N LEU A 237 -7.51 16.16 -12.47
CA LEU A 237 -8.11 16.11 -13.81
C LEU A 237 -7.98 17.44 -14.56
N GLN A 238 -8.08 18.57 -13.87
CA GLN A 238 -7.78 19.87 -14.46
C GLN A 238 -6.32 19.95 -14.95
N ASP A 239 -5.35 19.45 -14.17
CA ASP A 239 -3.95 19.44 -14.59
C ASP A 239 -3.68 18.49 -15.76
N VAL A 240 -4.29 17.30 -15.76
CA VAL A 240 -4.21 16.31 -16.85
C VAL A 240 -4.75 16.92 -18.15
N ILE A 241 -5.93 17.53 -18.11
CA ILE A 241 -6.55 18.15 -19.29
C ILE A 241 -5.73 19.34 -19.77
N ARG A 242 -5.19 20.16 -18.85
CA ARG A 242 -4.27 21.26 -19.20
C ARG A 242 -3.04 20.75 -19.95
N ARG A 243 -2.38 19.69 -19.46
CA ARG A 243 -1.22 19.07 -20.13
C ARG A 243 -1.59 18.47 -21.48
N PHE A 244 -2.76 17.82 -21.57
CA PHE A 244 -3.26 17.29 -22.82
C PHE A 244 -3.48 18.40 -23.87
N LYS A 245 -4.13 19.51 -23.50
CA LYS A 245 -4.37 20.67 -24.38
C LYS A 245 -3.07 21.35 -24.83
N ALA A 246 -2.06 21.38 -23.96
CA ALA A 246 -0.72 21.91 -24.30
C ALA A 246 0.08 21.01 -25.27
N SER A 247 -0.34 19.75 -25.47
CA SER A 247 0.29 18.86 -26.44
C SER A 247 -0.01 19.26 -27.89
N LYS A 248 0.86 18.83 -28.82
CA LYS A 248 0.68 19.09 -30.26
C LYS A 248 -0.67 18.61 -30.81
N LEU A 249 -1.21 17.52 -30.26
CA LEU A 249 -2.48 16.91 -30.66
C LEU A 249 -3.69 17.63 -30.06
N GLY A 250 -3.55 18.19 -28.86
CA GLY A 250 -4.56 19.07 -28.25
C GLY A 250 -4.68 20.43 -28.95
N SER A 251 -3.68 20.80 -29.77
CA SER A 251 -3.59 22.08 -30.48
C SER A 251 -4.00 22.03 -31.96
N SER A 252 -4.24 20.85 -32.54
CA SER A 252 -4.56 20.67 -33.97
C SER A 252 -5.96 20.08 -34.16
N GLY A 253 -6.98 20.93 -34.37
CA GLY A 253 -8.36 20.51 -34.68
C GLY A 253 -9.42 21.41 -34.05
N SER A 254 -10.70 21.16 -34.35
CA SER A 254 -11.80 21.73 -33.55
C SER A 254 -11.81 21.09 -32.17
N ALA A 255 -12.23 21.82 -31.12
CA ALA A 255 -12.21 21.31 -29.74
C ALA A 255 -12.89 19.94 -29.57
N ALA A 256 -13.93 19.65 -30.36
CA ALA A 256 -14.66 18.38 -30.34
C ALA A 256 -13.92 17.20 -30.99
N THR A 257 -12.97 17.43 -31.91
CA THR A 257 -12.15 16.37 -32.55
C THR A 257 -10.82 16.15 -31.82
N ALA A 258 -10.40 17.11 -30.99
CA ALA A 258 -9.17 17.01 -30.22
C ALA A 258 -9.24 15.91 -29.14
N PHE A 259 -10.36 15.77 -28.42
CA PHE A 259 -10.50 14.81 -27.32
C PHE A 259 -10.66 13.35 -27.76
N ASP A 260 -10.85 13.06 -29.06
CA ASP A 260 -10.87 11.67 -29.56
C ASP A 260 -9.52 10.98 -29.30
N ALA A 261 -8.43 11.74 -29.35
CA ALA A 261 -7.08 11.26 -29.05
C ALA A 261 -6.71 11.31 -27.55
N PHE A 262 -7.68 11.58 -26.67
CA PHE A 262 -7.43 11.67 -25.22
C PHE A 262 -6.98 10.32 -24.63
N PRO A 263 -7.67 9.19 -24.89
CA PRO A 263 -7.25 7.88 -24.35
C PRO A 263 -5.90 7.40 -24.91
N ASP A 264 -5.56 7.82 -26.14
CA ASP A 264 -4.27 7.51 -26.78
C ASP A 264 -3.09 8.27 -26.15
N GLN A 265 -3.35 9.24 -25.27
CA GLN A 265 -2.33 10.06 -24.62
C GLN A 265 -2.42 10.08 -23.10
N VAL A 266 -3.53 9.61 -22.53
CA VAL A 266 -3.84 9.69 -21.12
C VAL A 266 -4.37 8.35 -20.66
N ALA A 267 -3.61 7.70 -19.78
CA ALA A 267 -4.06 6.52 -19.03
C ALA A 267 -4.13 6.91 -17.54
N ILE A 268 -5.30 6.71 -16.91
CA ILE A 268 -5.49 7.02 -15.49
C ILE A 268 -5.76 5.73 -14.72
N GLN A 269 -4.86 5.42 -13.78
CA GLN A 269 -5.01 4.29 -12.87
C GLN A 269 -5.62 4.75 -11.55
N LEU A 270 -6.75 4.15 -11.18
CA LEU A 270 -7.43 4.33 -9.90
C LEU A 270 -6.89 3.29 -8.90
N ASN A 271 -6.17 3.75 -7.89
CA ASN A 271 -5.65 2.90 -6.81
C ASN A 271 -6.70 2.76 -5.69
N ASP A 272 -7.46 1.67 -5.75
CA ASP A 272 -8.70 1.46 -4.98
C ASP A 272 -9.82 2.45 -5.36
N THR A 273 -10.89 2.48 -4.57
CA THR A 273 -12.10 3.30 -4.77
C THR A 273 -11.93 4.76 -4.35
N HIS A 274 -10.85 5.09 -3.64
CA HIS A 274 -10.58 6.44 -3.16
C HIS A 274 -10.66 7.53 -4.26
N PRO A 275 -10.00 7.38 -5.44
CA PRO A 275 -10.14 8.36 -6.53
C PRO A 275 -11.34 8.09 -7.46
N ALA A 276 -12.34 7.28 -7.09
CA ALA A 276 -13.46 6.88 -7.96
C ALA A 276 -14.26 8.07 -8.53
N LEU A 277 -14.31 9.18 -7.79
CA LEU A 277 -14.95 10.42 -8.25
C LEU A 277 -14.29 11.02 -9.51
N ALA A 278 -13.12 10.53 -9.93
CA ALA A 278 -12.50 10.93 -11.19
C ALA A 278 -13.36 10.58 -12.40
N ILE A 279 -14.13 9.49 -12.33
CA ILE A 279 -15.04 9.08 -13.41
C ILE A 279 -16.15 10.12 -13.61
N PRO A 280 -16.98 10.46 -12.60
CA PRO A 280 -18.01 11.49 -12.76
C PRO A 280 -17.44 12.91 -12.93
N GLU A 281 -16.27 13.24 -12.37
CA GLU A 281 -15.65 14.55 -12.59
C GLU A 281 -15.16 14.70 -14.04
N LEU A 282 -14.54 13.68 -14.65
CA LEU A 282 -14.14 13.74 -16.06
C LEU A 282 -15.36 13.92 -16.96
N MET A 283 -16.45 13.19 -16.68
CA MET A 283 -17.72 13.36 -17.37
C MET A 283 -18.30 14.76 -17.19
N ARG A 284 -18.23 15.33 -15.99
CA ARG A 284 -18.66 16.71 -15.73
C ARG A 284 -17.86 17.70 -16.58
N ILE A 285 -16.54 17.57 -16.62
CA ILE A 285 -15.69 18.46 -17.44
C ILE A 285 -16.03 18.30 -18.92
N PHE A 286 -16.11 17.08 -19.43
CA PHE A 286 -16.41 16.84 -20.84
C PHE A 286 -17.79 17.32 -21.26
N VAL A 287 -18.83 17.07 -20.47
CA VAL A 287 -20.21 17.42 -20.83
C VAL A 287 -20.51 18.89 -20.51
N ASP A 288 -20.23 19.33 -19.29
CA ASP A 288 -20.67 20.65 -18.83
C ASP A 288 -19.75 21.77 -19.33
N ILE A 289 -18.44 21.52 -19.46
CA ILE A 289 -17.43 22.53 -19.84
C ILE A 289 -17.03 22.39 -21.31
N GLU A 290 -16.56 21.23 -21.75
CA GLU A 290 -16.09 21.00 -23.13
C GLU A 290 -17.25 20.73 -24.12
N LYS A 291 -18.48 20.64 -23.62
CA LYS A 291 -19.72 20.48 -24.40
C LYS A 291 -19.75 19.26 -25.31
N LEU A 292 -19.09 18.17 -24.90
CA LEU A 292 -19.16 16.89 -25.59
C LEU A 292 -20.53 16.24 -25.36
N PRO A 293 -21.12 15.58 -26.38
CA PRO A 293 -22.29 14.74 -26.19
C PRO A 293 -22.00 13.63 -25.17
N TRP A 294 -22.99 13.28 -24.33
CA TRP A 294 -22.83 12.29 -23.26
C TRP A 294 -22.20 10.98 -23.74
N SER A 295 -22.70 10.41 -24.84
CA SER A 295 -22.20 9.13 -25.37
C SER A 295 -20.73 9.18 -25.74
N LYS A 296 -20.28 10.30 -26.33
CA LYS A 296 -18.89 10.53 -26.70
C LYS A 296 -18.00 10.73 -25.45
N ALA A 297 -18.45 11.57 -24.51
CA ALA A 297 -17.75 11.77 -23.25
C ALA A 297 -17.58 10.47 -22.46
N TRP A 298 -18.61 9.62 -22.46
CA TRP A 298 -18.61 8.34 -21.75
C TRP A 298 -17.66 7.33 -22.39
N ASP A 299 -17.67 7.20 -23.72
CA ASP A 299 -16.72 6.33 -24.45
C ASP A 299 -15.26 6.71 -24.16
N ILE A 300 -14.93 8.01 -24.21
CA ILE A 300 -13.59 8.51 -23.88
C ILE A 300 -13.25 8.20 -22.41
N THR A 301 -14.19 8.46 -21.49
CA THR A 301 -14.01 8.21 -20.05
C THR A 301 -13.70 6.74 -19.79
N GLN A 302 -14.50 5.82 -20.32
CA GLN A 302 -14.31 4.38 -20.11
C GLN A 302 -12.95 3.90 -20.64
N LYS A 303 -12.50 4.42 -21.79
CA LYS A 303 -11.19 4.07 -22.38
C LYS A 303 -9.98 4.66 -21.64
N THR A 304 -10.20 5.68 -20.79
CA THR A 304 -9.13 6.38 -20.08
C THR A 304 -8.82 5.72 -18.73
N PHE A 305 -9.86 5.22 -18.03
CA PHE A 305 -9.74 4.75 -16.66
C PHE A 305 -9.54 3.24 -16.54
N ALA A 306 -8.60 2.84 -15.68
CA ALA A 306 -8.46 1.48 -15.19
C ALA A 306 -8.53 1.47 -13.65
N TYR A 307 -9.12 0.41 -13.09
CA TYR A 307 -9.37 0.28 -11.65
C TYR A 307 -8.64 -0.93 -11.06
N THR A 308 -7.89 -0.72 -9.98
CA THR A 308 -7.31 -1.81 -9.17
C THR A 308 -8.04 -1.94 -7.85
N ASN A 309 -8.55 -3.14 -7.56
CA ASN A 309 -9.13 -3.47 -6.26
C ASN A 309 -8.07 -4.07 -5.32
N HIS A 310 -8.00 -3.56 -4.08
CA HIS A 310 -6.98 -3.96 -3.08
C HIS A 310 -7.54 -4.73 -1.88
N THR A 311 -8.84 -4.99 -1.85
CA THR A 311 -9.51 -5.65 -0.72
C THR A 311 -10.87 -6.20 -1.10
N VAL A 312 -11.23 -7.31 -0.47
CA VAL A 312 -12.55 -7.96 -0.55
C VAL A 312 -13.36 -7.79 0.72
N LEU A 313 -12.79 -7.16 1.76
CA LEU A 313 -13.48 -6.95 3.03
C LEU A 313 -14.60 -5.91 2.84
N PRO A 314 -15.86 -6.23 3.18
CA PRO A 314 -17.00 -5.32 2.98
C PRO A 314 -16.81 -3.95 3.63
N GLU A 315 -16.19 -3.91 4.81
CA GLU A 315 -15.89 -2.68 5.54
C GLU A 315 -14.92 -1.73 4.82
N ALA A 316 -14.17 -2.22 3.84
CA ALA A 316 -13.19 -1.43 3.09
C ALA A 316 -13.67 -1.08 1.66
N LEU A 317 -14.86 -1.52 1.26
CA LEU A 317 -15.49 -1.14 -0.02
C LEU A 317 -16.36 0.11 0.21
N GLU A 318 -15.93 1.25 -0.31
CA GLU A 318 -16.57 2.54 0.01
C GLU A 318 -18.04 2.60 -0.43
N ARG A 319 -18.90 3.02 0.50
CA ARG A 319 -20.34 3.22 0.35
C ARG A 319 -20.74 4.60 0.88
N TRP A 320 -20.76 5.60 -0.01
CA TRP A 320 -21.06 6.97 0.38
C TRP A 320 -22.57 7.21 0.48
N PRO A 321 -23.11 7.73 1.61
CA PRO A 321 -24.51 8.12 1.70
C PRO A 321 -24.88 9.12 0.61
N VAL A 322 -26.00 8.88 -0.07
CA VAL A 322 -26.47 9.76 -1.16
C VAL A 322 -26.65 11.20 -0.68
N GLU A 323 -27.21 11.40 0.51
CA GLU A 323 -27.45 12.72 1.10
C GLU A 323 -26.14 13.52 1.28
N LEU A 324 -25.04 12.83 1.63
CA LEU A 324 -23.73 13.46 1.79
C LEU A 324 -23.20 13.93 0.43
N VAL A 325 -23.29 13.08 -0.59
CA VAL A 325 -22.86 13.41 -1.96
C VAL A 325 -23.76 14.47 -2.58
N GLU A 326 -25.06 14.44 -2.32
CA GLU A 326 -26.02 15.46 -2.77
C GLU A 326 -25.68 16.85 -2.23
N LYS A 327 -25.39 16.93 -0.92
CA LYS A 327 -25.01 18.18 -0.28
C LYS A 327 -23.68 18.71 -0.81
N LEU A 328 -22.67 17.84 -0.93
CA LEU A 328 -21.29 18.26 -1.22
C LEU A 328 -21.03 18.43 -2.72
N LEU A 329 -21.58 17.54 -3.55
CA LEU A 329 -21.28 17.37 -4.98
C LEU A 329 -22.58 17.12 -5.79
N PRO A 330 -23.54 18.06 -5.76
CA PRO A 330 -24.88 17.84 -6.32
C PRO A 330 -24.85 17.51 -7.82
N ARG A 331 -23.90 18.09 -8.57
CA ARG A 331 -23.77 17.79 -10.01
C ARG A 331 -23.25 16.39 -10.27
N HIS A 332 -22.29 15.92 -9.47
CA HIS A 332 -21.73 14.58 -9.58
C HIS A 332 -22.78 13.53 -9.27
N LEU A 333 -23.64 13.77 -8.28
CA LEU A 333 -24.75 12.87 -7.98
C LEU A 333 -25.70 12.71 -9.19
N GLN A 334 -26.06 13.80 -9.87
CA GLN A 334 -26.88 13.71 -11.09
C GLN A 334 -26.18 12.90 -12.20
N ILE A 335 -24.87 13.09 -12.37
CA ILE A 335 -24.06 12.35 -13.34
C ILE A 335 -24.02 10.86 -12.98
N ILE A 336 -23.84 10.52 -11.70
CA ILE A 336 -23.85 9.13 -11.21
C ILE A 336 -25.22 8.48 -11.43
N TYR A 337 -26.32 9.19 -11.20
CA TYR A 337 -27.65 8.68 -11.50
C TYR A 337 -27.86 8.42 -12.99
N GLU A 338 -27.41 9.31 -13.87
CA GLU A 338 -27.47 9.11 -15.33
C GLU A 338 -26.63 7.90 -15.76
N MET A 339 -25.42 7.74 -15.19
CA MET A 339 -24.58 6.54 -15.40
C MET A 339 -25.31 5.27 -14.94
N ASN A 340 -25.90 5.30 -13.75
CA ASN A 340 -26.63 4.16 -13.20
C ASN A 340 -27.82 3.78 -14.08
N GLN A 341 -28.62 4.77 -14.52
CA GLN A 341 -29.78 4.52 -15.38
C GLN A 341 -29.35 3.85 -16.69
N LYS A 342 -28.37 4.42 -17.41
CA LYS A 342 -27.89 3.83 -18.68
C LYS A 342 -27.26 2.45 -18.48
N HIS A 343 -26.56 2.24 -17.37
CA HIS A 343 -26.02 0.93 -17.02
C HIS A 343 -27.14 -0.08 -16.82
N LEU A 344 -28.13 0.22 -15.99
CA LEU A 344 -29.24 -0.68 -15.70
C LEU A 344 -30.14 -0.92 -16.91
N ASP A 345 -30.32 0.06 -17.79
CA ASP A 345 -31.01 -0.13 -19.08
C ASP A 345 -30.29 -1.17 -19.95
N LYS A 346 -28.95 -1.12 -20.01
CA LYS A 346 -28.13 -2.15 -20.69
C LYS A 346 -28.32 -3.52 -20.03
N ILE A 347 -28.31 -3.60 -18.70
CA ILE A 347 -28.50 -4.87 -17.98
C ILE A 347 -29.90 -5.43 -18.21
N ALA A 348 -30.94 -4.59 -18.17
CA ALA A 348 -32.32 -5.00 -18.39
C ALA A 348 -32.55 -5.52 -19.81
N ALA A 349 -31.90 -4.90 -20.81
CA ALA A 349 -31.94 -5.36 -22.19
C ALA A 349 -31.25 -6.72 -22.39
N LEU A 350 -30.15 -6.99 -21.69
CA LEU A 350 -29.40 -8.24 -21.78
C LEU A 350 -30.02 -9.37 -20.95
N PHE A 351 -30.60 -9.05 -19.79
CA PHE A 351 -31.17 -10.01 -18.83
C PHE A 351 -32.59 -9.63 -18.42
N PRO A 352 -33.58 -9.62 -19.33
CA PRO A 352 -34.93 -9.07 -19.09
C PRO A 352 -35.74 -9.81 -18.01
N LYS A 353 -35.29 -11.00 -17.57
CA LYS A 353 -35.97 -11.82 -16.56
C LYS A 353 -35.26 -11.85 -15.20
N ASP A 354 -34.07 -11.27 -15.08
CA ASP A 354 -33.25 -11.30 -13.85
C ASP A 354 -33.30 -9.94 -13.14
N VAL A 355 -34.45 -9.66 -12.51
CA VAL A 355 -34.68 -8.40 -11.79
C VAL A 355 -33.72 -8.24 -10.60
N ASP A 356 -33.34 -9.34 -9.95
CA ASP A 356 -32.40 -9.25 -8.82
C ASP A 356 -30.98 -8.89 -9.28
N ARG A 357 -30.55 -9.32 -10.48
CA ARG A 357 -29.29 -8.85 -11.07
C ARG A 357 -29.26 -7.34 -11.27
N LEU A 358 -30.36 -6.70 -11.66
CA LEU A 358 -30.44 -5.23 -11.71
C LEU A 358 -30.11 -4.61 -10.35
N ARG A 359 -30.72 -5.13 -9.28
CA ARG A 359 -30.46 -4.67 -7.92
C ARG A 359 -28.99 -4.88 -7.51
N ARG A 360 -28.42 -6.06 -7.79
CA ARG A 360 -27.03 -6.41 -7.43
C ARG A 360 -25.98 -5.63 -8.23
N MET A 361 -26.29 -5.19 -9.45
CA MET A 361 -25.38 -4.44 -10.32
C MET A 361 -25.59 -2.92 -10.27
N SER A 362 -26.58 -2.43 -9.51
CA SER A 362 -26.83 -1.00 -9.34
C SER A 362 -25.63 -0.29 -8.70
N LEU A 363 -25.33 0.92 -9.15
CA LEU A 363 -24.40 1.83 -8.48
C LEU A 363 -25.01 2.41 -7.19
N ILE A 364 -26.33 2.31 -7.03
CA ILE A 364 -27.09 2.83 -5.90
C ILE A 364 -27.66 1.66 -5.09
N GLU A 365 -27.25 1.56 -3.84
CA GLU A 365 -27.77 0.60 -2.86
C GLU A 365 -28.93 1.22 -2.09
N GLU A 366 -30.02 0.46 -1.92
CA GLU A 366 -31.25 0.91 -1.26
C GLU A 366 -31.35 0.48 0.22
N GLU A 367 -30.63 -0.59 0.60
CA GLU A 367 -30.73 -1.20 1.93
C GLU A 367 -29.94 -0.43 3.00
N GLY A 368 -30.56 -0.12 4.14
CA GLY A 368 -29.90 0.61 5.23
C GLY A 368 -29.63 2.10 4.93
N GLY A 369 -30.43 2.68 4.03
CA GLY A 369 -30.31 4.05 3.52
C GLY A 369 -29.59 4.11 2.18
N LYS A 370 -29.98 5.06 1.31
CA LYS A 370 -29.42 5.16 -0.04
C LYS A 370 -27.93 5.45 -0.03
N ARG A 371 -27.14 4.62 -0.71
CA ARG A 371 -25.67 4.75 -0.80
C ARG A 371 -25.17 4.55 -2.22
N ILE A 372 -24.06 5.21 -2.55
CA ILE A 372 -23.34 5.02 -3.80
C ILE A 372 -22.25 3.98 -3.57
N ASN A 373 -22.28 2.92 -4.37
CA ASN A 373 -21.27 1.88 -4.38
C ASN A 373 -20.12 2.28 -5.32
N MET A 374 -19.01 2.74 -4.72
CA MET A 374 -17.89 3.29 -5.47
C MET A 374 -17.13 2.23 -6.26
N ALA A 375 -17.15 0.98 -5.81
CA ALA A 375 -16.56 -0.14 -6.54
C ALA A 375 -17.35 -0.43 -7.83
N HIS A 376 -18.69 -0.42 -7.77
CA HIS A 376 -19.53 -0.57 -8.96
C HIS A 376 -19.35 0.61 -9.92
N LEU A 377 -19.24 1.84 -9.41
CA LEU A 377 -18.91 3.01 -10.22
C LEU A 377 -17.57 2.83 -10.94
N CYS A 378 -16.52 2.39 -10.25
CA CYS A 378 -15.20 2.12 -10.83
C CYS A 378 -15.27 1.06 -11.92
N ILE A 379 -15.94 -0.07 -11.65
CA ILE A 379 -16.10 -1.15 -12.61
C ILE A 379 -16.82 -0.63 -13.84
N VAL A 380 -17.97 0.04 -13.70
CA VAL A 380 -18.75 0.51 -14.85
C VAL A 380 -18.01 1.57 -15.66
N GLY A 381 -17.26 2.47 -15.01
CA GLY A 381 -16.55 3.56 -15.65
C GLY A 381 -15.13 3.28 -16.16
N SER A 382 -14.63 2.05 -16.08
CA SER A 382 -13.27 1.69 -16.49
C SER A 382 -13.24 0.68 -17.65
N HIS A 383 -12.16 0.62 -18.43
CA HIS A 383 -11.96 -0.43 -19.45
C HIS A 383 -11.28 -1.68 -18.90
N ALA A 384 -10.60 -1.57 -17.76
CA ALA A 384 -9.92 -2.68 -17.11
C ALA A 384 -10.14 -2.64 -15.59
N VAL A 385 -10.28 -3.83 -15.00
CA VAL A 385 -10.39 -4.07 -13.56
C VAL A 385 -9.39 -5.15 -13.18
N ASN A 386 -8.56 -4.95 -12.17
CA ASN A 386 -7.63 -5.99 -11.77
C ASN A 386 -7.57 -6.21 -10.26
N GLY A 387 -7.31 -7.46 -9.87
CA GLY A 387 -6.86 -7.82 -8.53
C GLY A 387 -5.34 -7.84 -8.42
N VAL A 388 -4.84 -8.02 -7.20
CA VAL A 388 -3.43 -7.79 -6.82
C VAL A 388 -2.63 -9.05 -6.43
N ALA A 389 -3.27 -10.20 -6.53
CA ALA A 389 -2.68 -11.55 -6.50
C ALA A 389 -3.62 -12.49 -7.25
N LYS A 390 -3.13 -13.65 -7.68
CA LYS A 390 -3.92 -14.58 -8.49
C LYS A 390 -5.21 -15.00 -7.77
N ILE A 391 -5.07 -15.56 -6.57
CA ILE A 391 -6.21 -16.00 -5.73
C ILE A 391 -7.20 -14.87 -5.46
N HIS A 392 -6.70 -13.66 -5.16
CA HIS A 392 -7.56 -12.49 -4.95
C HIS A 392 -8.32 -12.11 -6.21
N SER A 393 -7.67 -12.12 -7.36
CA SER A 393 -8.32 -11.79 -8.64
C SER A 393 -9.41 -12.82 -8.98
N ASP A 394 -9.19 -14.08 -8.63
CA ASP A 394 -10.20 -15.13 -8.80
C ASP A 394 -11.37 -14.97 -7.80
N ILE A 395 -11.13 -14.52 -6.56
CA ILE A 395 -12.20 -14.16 -5.61
C ILE A 395 -13.01 -12.95 -6.11
N VAL A 396 -12.33 -11.91 -6.59
CA VAL A 396 -12.93 -10.70 -7.18
C VAL A 396 -13.84 -11.07 -8.35
N LYS A 397 -13.39 -11.97 -9.24
CA LYS A 397 -14.17 -12.46 -10.39
C LYS A 397 -15.32 -13.36 -10.00
N ASN A 398 -15.10 -14.34 -9.13
CA ASN A 398 -16.05 -15.43 -8.91
C ASN A 398 -17.03 -15.19 -7.77
N GLN A 399 -16.74 -14.25 -6.87
CA GLN A 399 -17.53 -13.99 -5.66
C GLN A 399 -17.96 -12.53 -5.58
N VAL A 400 -17.03 -11.58 -5.52
CA VAL A 400 -17.33 -10.19 -5.16
C VAL A 400 -18.04 -9.44 -6.30
N PHE A 401 -17.52 -9.56 -7.53
CA PHE A 401 -18.06 -8.88 -8.70
C PHE A 401 -18.51 -9.86 -9.78
N LYS A 402 -19.04 -11.01 -9.35
CA LYS A 402 -19.46 -12.10 -10.23
C LYS A 402 -20.36 -11.63 -11.38
N ASP A 403 -21.42 -10.88 -11.06
CA ASP A 403 -22.37 -10.43 -12.09
C ASP A 403 -21.70 -9.52 -13.15
N PHE A 404 -20.71 -8.70 -12.75
CA PHE A 404 -19.93 -7.86 -13.67
C PHE A 404 -18.92 -8.68 -14.48
N SER A 405 -18.27 -9.68 -13.86
CA SER A 405 -17.31 -10.56 -14.54
C SER A 405 -17.99 -11.49 -15.55
N GLU A 406 -19.24 -11.90 -15.31
CA GLU A 406 -20.06 -12.64 -16.28
C GLU A 406 -20.44 -11.76 -17.49
N LEU A 407 -20.62 -10.45 -17.27
CA LEU A 407 -21.00 -9.49 -18.32
C LEU A 407 -19.81 -9.10 -19.20
N GLU A 408 -18.67 -8.77 -18.60
CA GLU A 408 -17.48 -8.25 -19.28
C GLU A 408 -16.23 -9.04 -18.83
N PRO A 409 -16.09 -10.33 -19.17
CA PRO A 409 -15.03 -11.19 -18.63
C PRO A 409 -13.62 -10.70 -18.96
N ASP A 410 -13.40 -10.17 -20.17
CA ASP A 410 -12.11 -9.68 -20.65
C ASP A 410 -11.60 -8.45 -19.88
N LYS A 411 -12.51 -7.74 -19.22
CA LYS A 411 -12.21 -6.57 -18.38
C LYS A 411 -11.44 -6.95 -17.12
N PHE A 412 -11.69 -8.14 -16.57
CA PHE A 412 -11.14 -8.56 -15.30
C PHE A 412 -9.79 -9.26 -15.49
N GLN A 413 -8.73 -8.63 -14.99
CA GLN A 413 -7.35 -9.09 -15.08
C GLN A 413 -6.75 -9.40 -13.70
N ASN A 414 -5.53 -9.90 -13.71
CA ASN A 414 -4.67 -10.00 -12.54
C ASN A 414 -3.38 -9.22 -12.82
N LYS A 415 -2.88 -8.53 -11.79
CA LYS A 415 -1.53 -7.96 -11.74
C LYS A 415 -0.99 -8.18 -10.34
N THR A 416 -0.27 -9.28 -10.15
CA THR A 416 0.30 -9.58 -8.84
C THR A 416 1.22 -8.46 -8.40
N ASN A 417 1.07 -7.99 -7.16
CA ASN A 417 1.92 -6.94 -6.60
C ASN A 417 3.42 -7.28 -6.70
N GLY A 418 4.23 -6.26 -6.47
CA GLY A 418 5.67 -6.41 -6.35
C GLY A 418 6.29 -5.31 -5.50
N ILE A 419 7.57 -5.47 -5.19
CA ILE A 419 8.38 -4.53 -4.42
C ILE A 419 9.59 -4.09 -5.23
N THR A 420 10.06 -2.86 -5.02
CA THR A 420 11.28 -2.39 -5.70
C THR A 420 12.52 -3.03 -5.06
N PRO A 421 13.38 -3.73 -5.83
CA PRO A 421 14.65 -4.25 -5.32
C PRO A 421 15.67 -3.16 -4.94
N ARG A 422 15.49 -1.92 -5.41
CA ARG A 422 16.39 -0.81 -5.06
C ARG A 422 16.30 -0.50 -3.57
N ARG A 423 15.09 -0.30 -3.05
CA ARG A 423 14.89 -0.05 -1.61
C ARG A 423 14.96 -1.31 -0.77
N TRP A 424 14.33 -2.39 -1.23
CA TRP A 424 14.10 -3.58 -0.41
C TRP A 424 15.19 -4.65 -0.54
N LEU A 425 16.31 -4.33 -1.16
CA LEU A 425 17.52 -5.15 -1.14
C LEU A 425 18.78 -4.27 -1.17
N LEU A 426 18.96 -3.47 -2.23
CA LEU A 426 20.20 -2.70 -2.41
C LEU A 426 20.42 -1.65 -1.30
N LEU A 427 19.36 -0.94 -0.90
CA LEU A 427 19.38 0.04 0.17
C LEU A 427 19.43 -0.61 1.56
N CYS A 428 18.45 -1.47 1.87
CA CYS A 428 18.30 -1.95 3.25
C CYS A 428 19.24 -3.11 3.62
N ASN A 429 19.81 -3.81 2.64
CA ASN A 429 20.64 -4.99 2.88
C ASN A 429 21.84 -5.04 1.92
N PRO A 430 22.73 -4.03 1.97
CA PRO A 430 23.85 -3.90 1.04
C PRO A 430 24.79 -5.12 1.09
N GLY A 431 24.99 -5.73 2.26
CA GLY A 431 25.82 -6.94 2.39
C GLY A 431 25.26 -8.14 1.60
N LEU A 432 23.93 -8.33 1.58
CA LEU A 432 23.33 -9.39 0.76
C LEU A 432 23.37 -9.02 -0.73
N ALA A 433 23.16 -7.74 -1.06
CA ALA A 433 23.22 -7.24 -2.42
C ALA A 433 24.62 -7.46 -3.05
N GLU A 434 25.68 -7.11 -2.32
CA GLU A 434 27.07 -7.30 -2.73
C GLU A 434 27.39 -8.80 -2.92
N LEU A 435 27.01 -9.63 -1.95
CA LEU A 435 27.22 -11.08 -2.03
C LEU A 435 26.53 -11.73 -3.23
N ILE A 436 25.34 -11.25 -3.61
CA ILE A 436 24.65 -11.67 -4.84
C ILE A 436 25.42 -11.17 -6.08
N ALA A 437 25.84 -9.90 -6.08
CA ALA A 437 26.56 -9.29 -7.19
C ALA A 437 27.89 -10.01 -7.49
N GLU A 438 28.62 -10.45 -6.47
CA GLU A 438 29.85 -11.24 -6.63
C GLU A 438 29.63 -12.56 -7.39
N LYS A 439 28.45 -13.18 -7.26
CA LYS A 439 28.14 -14.46 -7.91
C LYS A 439 27.50 -14.31 -9.29
N ILE A 440 26.65 -13.30 -9.49
CA ILE A 440 25.83 -13.20 -10.72
C ILE A 440 25.90 -11.85 -11.44
N GLY A 441 26.71 -10.90 -10.96
CA GLY A 441 26.80 -9.53 -11.47
C GLY A 441 25.69 -8.61 -10.94
N GLU A 442 25.70 -7.33 -11.32
CA GLU A 442 24.78 -6.30 -10.78
C GLU A 442 23.46 -6.15 -11.55
N ASP A 443 23.32 -6.80 -12.71
CA ASP A 443 22.15 -6.61 -13.59
C ASP A 443 20.83 -7.04 -12.93
N TYR A 444 20.87 -7.87 -11.87
CA TYR A 444 19.69 -8.31 -11.15
C TYR A 444 18.88 -7.15 -10.52
N VAL A 445 19.50 -5.99 -10.28
CA VAL A 445 18.81 -4.81 -9.72
C VAL A 445 17.79 -4.23 -10.71
N LYS A 446 18.04 -4.39 -12.02
CA LYS A 446 17.13 -4.02 -13.12
C LYS A 446 16.28 -5.20 -13.60
N ASP A 447 16.75 -6.42 -13.38
CA ASP A 447 16.06 -7.64 -13.75
C ASP A 447 16.17 -8.70 -12.66
N LEU A 448 15.25 -8.63 -11.69
CA LEU A 448 15.26 -9.52 -10.52
C LEU A 448 15.06 -10.99 -10.88
N SER A 449 14.61 -11.33 -12.10
CA SER A 449 14.49 -12.71 -12.56
C SER A 449 15.85 -13.44 -12.59
N GLN A 450 16.95 -12.69 -12.66
CA GLN A 450 18.31 -13.25 -12.64
C GLN A 450 18.68 -13.92 -11.32
N LEU A 451 17.96 -13.65 -10.21
CA LEU A 451 18.19 -14.34 -8.93
C LEU A 451 18.03 -15.86 -9.05
N THR A 452 17.29 -16.35 -10.05
CA THR A 452 17.18 -17.80 -10.34
C THR A 452 18.52 -18.47 -10.60
N LYS A 453 19.54 -17.74 -11.06
CA LYS A 453 20.92 -18.22 -11.25
C LYS A 453 21.56 -18.68 -9.93
N LEU A 454 21.09 -18.17 -8.79
CA LEU A 454 21.59 -18.54 -7.46
C LEU A 454 21.33 -20.01 -7.11
N ASN A 455 20.39 -20.68 -7.80
CA ASN A 455 20.18 -22.12 -7.67
C ASN A 455 21.44 -22.95 -8.00
N GLY A 456 22.35 -22.42 -8.83
CA GLY A 456 23.63 -23.07 -9.14
C GLY A 456 24.58 -23.16 -7.95
N PHE A 457 24.33 -22.42 -6.87
CA PHE A 457 25.20 -22.33 -5.68
C PHE A 457 24.60 -23.04 -4.45
N LEU A 458 23.53 -23.82 -4.61
CA LEU A 458 22.92 -24.58 -3.49
C LEU A 458 23.86 -25.62 -2.85
N GLY A 459 24.88 -26.07 -3.59
CA GLY A 459 25.93 -26.97 -3.09
C GLY A 459 27.20 -26.27 -2.61
N ASP A 460 27.26 -24.93 -2.68
CA ASP A 460 28.42 -24.15 -2.27
C ASP A 460 28.36 -23.84 -0.76
N ASP A 461 29.03 -24.68 0.04
CA ASP A 461 29.09 -24.53 1.49
C ASP A 461 29.77 -23.24 1.96
N ILE A 462 30.58 -22.58 1.12
CA ILE A 462 31.17 -21.27 1.44
C ILE A 462 30.09 -20.20 1.29
N PHE A 463 29.41 -20.17 0.14
CA PHE A 463 28.36 -19.20 -0.14
C PHE A 463 27.18 -19.28 0.85
N LEU A 464 26.76 -20.50 1.22
CA LEU A 464 25.72 -20.70 2.23
C LEU A 464 26.13 -20.15 3.61
N ARG A 465 27.42 -20.19 3.95
CA ARG A 465 27.95 -19.60 5.20
C ARG A 465 28.01 -18.08 5.11
N GLU A 466 28.40 -17.53 3.97
CA GLU A 466 28.42 -16.07 3.73
C GLU A 466 27.01 -15.47 3.86
N ILE A 467 25.98 -16.10 3.26
CA ILE A 467 24.57 -15.67 3.42
C ILE A 467 24.16 -15.64 4.90
N SER A 468 24.55 -16.68 5.64
CA SER A 468 24.25 -16.79 7.07
C SER A 468 25.00 -15.74 7.90
N SER A 469 26.24 -15.39 7.53
CA SER A 469 27.01 -14.31 8.16
C SER A 469 26.31 -12.97 7.99
N VAL A 470 25.90 -12.63 6.77
CA VAL A 470 25.15 -11.39 6.47
C VAL A 470 23.87 -11.32 7.31
N LYS A 471 23.12 -12.43 7.41
CA LYS A 471 21.92 -12.49 8.28
C LYS A 471 22.28 -12.22 9.74
N GLN A 472 23.36 -12.83 10.24
CA GLN A 472 23.80 -12.65 11.62
C GLN A 472 24.27 -11.21 11.90
N GLU A 473 24.96 -10.58 10.97
CA GLU A 473 25.38 -9.17 11.04
C GLU A 473 24.17 -8.24 11.09
N ASN A 474 23.17 -8.45 10.22
CA ASN A 474 21.92 -7.69 10.25
C ASN A 474 21.19 -7.85 11.59
N LYS A 475 21.17 -9.06 12.17
CA LYS A 475 20.59 -9.31 13.50
C LYS A 475 21.34 -8.59 14.61
N MET A 476 22.68 -8.54 14.54
CA MET A 476 23.50 -7.80 15.51
C MET A 476 23.25 -6.30 15.41
N LYS A 477 23.25 -5.72 14.20
CA LYS A 477 22.92 -4.31 13.95
C LYS A 477 21.53 -3.96 14.49
N PHE A 478 20.51 -4.79 14.19
CA PHE A 478 19.16 -4.56 14.70
C PHE A 478 19.05 -4.69 16.22
N SER A 479 19.77 -5.63 16.84
CA SER A 479 19.83 -5.76 18.30
C SER A 479 20.45 -4.52 18.96
N GLN A 480 21.53 -3.99 18.38
CA GLN A 480 22.18 -2.77 18.86
C GLN A 480 21.28 -1.54 18.70
N PHE A 481 20.54 -1.44 17.60
CA PHE A 481 19.53 -0.40 17.39
C PHE A 481 18.44 -0.46 18.48
N LEU A 482 17.91 -1.65 18.79
CA LEU A 482 16.91 -1.80 19.85
C LEU A 482 17.44 -1.46 21.25
N GLU A 483 18.71 -1.79 21.53
CA GLU A 483 19.36 -1.44 22.79
C GLU A 483 19.64 0.06 22.89
N THR A 484 19.98 0.72 21.79
CA THR A 484 20.29 2.16 21.76
C THR A 484 19.03 3.01 21.84
N GLU A 485 18.05 2.75 20.98
CA GLU A 485 16.84 3.57 20.83
C GLU A 485 15.77 3.24 21.86
N TYR A 486 15.53 1.94 22.09
CA TYR A 486 14.42 1.47 22.92
C TYR A 486 14.87 0.91 24.27
N LYS A 487 16.17 0.84 24.54
CA LYS A 487 16.77 0.26 25.76
C LYS A 487 16.35 -1.21 25.97
N VAL A 488 16.09 -1.94 24.88
CA VAL A 488 15.71 -3.36 24.93
C VAL A 488 16.83 -4.23 24.39
N LYS A 489 17.49 -4.98 25.28
CA LYS A 489 18.52 -5.96 24.90
C LYS A 489 17.91 -7.27 24.45
N ILE A 490 18.29 -7.79 23.28
CA ILE A 490 17.84 -9.10 22.78
C ILE A 490 19.00 -10.05 22.52
N ASN A 491 18.71 -11.34 22.37
CA ASN A 491 19.70 -12.36 22.04
C ASN A 491 19.82 -12.50 20.51
N PRO A 492 20.89 -11.99 19.86
CA PRO A 492 21.04 -12.09 18.41
C PRO A 492 21.27 -13.52 17.91
N SER A 493 21.53 -14.50 18.79
CA SER A 493 21.63 -15.91 18.44
C SER A 493 20.29 -16.65 18.47
N SER A 494 19.22 -16.00 18.95
CA SER A 494 17.86 -16.54 18.88
C SER A 494 17.30 -16.40 17.47
N MET A 495 16.30 -17.22 17.12
CA MET A 495 15.51 -17.01 15.90
C MET A 495 14.72 -15.71 16.02
N PHE A 496 14.85 -14.82 15.06
CA PHE A 496 14.04 -13.60 14.96
C PHE A 496 12.75 -13.92 14.19
N ASP A 497 11.67 -14.02 14.95
CA ASP A 497 10.31 -14.36 14.52
C ASP A 497 9.50 -13.06 14.44
N VAL A 498 9.16 -12.62 13.23
CA VAL A 498 8.74 -11.22 13.00
C VAL A 498 7.40 -11.12 12.29
N GLN A 499 6.48 -10.40 12.92
CA GLN A 499 5.18 -10.02 12.38
C GLN A 499 5.01 -8.50 12.37
N VAL A 500 5.45 -7.83 11.30
CA VAL A 500 5.33 -6.37 11.14
C VAL A 500 4.37 -5.97 10.02
N LYS A 501 3.23 -5.42 10.40
CA LYS A 501 2.14 -4.96 9.52
C LYS A 501 1.11 -4.20 10.35
N ARG A 502 0.21 -3.45 9.71
CA ARG A 502 -0.93 -2.80 10.41
C ARG A 502 -1.64 -3.80 11.33
N ILE A 503 -2.06 -3.36 12.51
CA ILE A 503 -2.79 -4.21 13.44
C ILE A 503 -4.24 -4.31 12.98
N HIS A 504 -4.69 -5.53 12.70
CA HIS A 504 -6.04 -5.81 12.23
C HIS A 504 -6.40 -7.25 12.56
N GLU A 505 -7.65 -7.50 12.95
CA GLU A 505 -8.12 -8.85 13.30
C GLU A 505 -7.84 -9.91 12.21
N TYR A 506 -8.05 -9.60 10.92
CA TYR A 506 -7.79 -10.54 9.82
C TYR A 506 -6.31 -10.92 9.62
N LYS A 507 -5.39 -10.07 10.10
CA LYS A 507 -3.94 -10.32 10.04
C LYS A 507 -3.45 -11.20 11.19
N ARG A 508 -4.33 -11.47 12.16
CA ARG A 508 -4.19 -12.45 13.24
C ARG A 508 -2.91 -12.31 14.07
N GLN A 509 -2.51 -11.08 14.43
CA GLN A 509 -1.51 -10.88 15.50
C GLN A 509 -1.92 -11.59 16.80
N LEU A 510 -3.24 -11.76 17.01
CA LEU A 510 -3.78 -12.53 18.12
C LEU A 510 -3.43 -14.04 18.05
N LEU A 511 -3.44 -14.66 16.87
CA LEU A 511 -3.00 -16.05 16.69
C LEU A 511 -1.51 -16.20 17.05
N ASN A 512 -0.68 -15.25 16.64
CA ASN A 512 0.73 -15.23 17.03
C ASN A 512 0.90 -15.08 18.54
N CYS A 513 0.15 -14.16 19.16
CA CYS A 513 0.17 -13.97 20.61
C CYS A 513 -0.23 -15.24 21.37
N LEU A 514 -1.23 -16.00 20.90
CA LEU A 514 -1.60 -17.29 21.50
C LEU A 514 -0.46 -18.31 21.41
N HIS A 515 0.26 -18.37 20.29
CA HIS A 515 1.45 -19.23 20.17
C HIS A 515 2.55 -18.85 21.16
N VAL A 516 2.80 -17.55 21.37
CA VAL A 516 3.77 -17.08 22.38
C VAL A 516 3.37 -17.53 23.78
N VAL A 517 2.09 -17.40 24.15
CA VAL A 517 1.57 -17.89 25.43
C VAL A 517 1.74 -19.41 25.56
N THR A 518 1.51 -20.16 24.47
CA THR A 518 1.74 -21.61 24.45
C THR A 518 3.19 -21.98 24.64
N MET A 519 4.12 -21.28 23.98
CA MET A 519 5.56 -21.47 24.19
C MET A 519 5.95 -21.18 25.65
N TYR A 520 5.48 -20.06 26.20
CA TYR A 520 5.70 -19.70 27.59
C TYR A 520 5.21 -20.82 28.53
N ASN A 521 3.98 -21.30 28.37
CA ASN A 521 3.42 -22.38 29.18
C ASN A 521 4.21 -23.69 29.07
N ARG A 522 4.67 -24.05 27.86
CA ARG A 522 5.50 -25.25 27.64
C ARG A 522 6.87 -25.13 28.33
N ILE A 523 7.50 -23.96 28.28
CA ILE A 523 8.77 -23.68 28.99
C ILE A 523 8.56 -23.77 30.50
N LYS A 524 7.48 -23.21 31.03
CA LYS A 524 7.15 -23.28 32.47
C LYS A 524 6.87 -24.69 32.95
N LYS A 525 6.22 -25.50 32.12
CA LYS A 525 5.90 -26.90 32.44
C LYS A 525 7.13 -27.78 32.49
N ASP A 526 8.10 -27.58 31.59
CA ASP A 526 9.37 -28.29 31.59
C ASP A 526 10.55 -27.33 31.30
N PRO A 527 11.05 -26.64 32.34
CA PRO A 527 12.15 -25.68 32.18
C PRO A 527 13.49 -26.33 31.78
N LYS A 528 13.62 -27.66 31.88
CA LYS A 528 14.86 -28.37 31.52
C LYS A 528 14.86 -28.82 30.07
N LYS A 529 13.69 -28.91 29.42
CA LYS A 529 13.60 -29.21 27.99
C LYS A 529 14.36 -28.17 27.16
N LEU A 530 15.00 -28.67 26.10
CA LEU A 530 15.65 -27.83 25.10
C LEU A 530 14.59 -27.22 24.18
N PHE A 531 14.62 -25.89 24.07
CA PHE A 531 13.81 -25.13 23.14
C PHE A 531 14.75 -24.30 22.27
N VAL A 532 14.41 -24.14 20.98
CA VAL A 532 15.08 -23.15 20.12
C VAL A 532 14.79 -21.76 20.69
N PRO A 533 15.80 -20.96 21.07
CA PRO A 533 15.56 -19.63 21.57
C PRO A 533 14.87 -18.75 20.52
N ARG A 534 13.83 -18.00 20.90
CA ARG A 534 13.12 -17.08 20.00
C ARG A 534 13.04 -15.66 20.55
N THR A 535 13.25 -14.70 19.67
CA THR A 535 12.84 -13.31 19.87
C THR A 535 11.68 -13.05 18.91
N VAL A 536 10.45 -13.04 19.45
CA VAL A 536 9.24 -12.75 18.71
C VAL A 536 9.01 -11.25 18.71
N ILE A 537 8.90 -10.65 17.52
CA ILE A 537 8.81 -9.20 17.31
C ILE A 537 7.52 -8.93 16.55
N ILE A 538 6.57 -8.28 17.21
CA ILE A 538 5.32 -7.84 16.59
C ILE A 538 5.33 -6.32 16.49
N GLY A 539 4.99 -5.76 15.33
CA GLY A 539 4.98 -4.31 15.14
C GLY A 539 3.89 -3.85 14.20
N GLY A 540 3.30 -2.70 14.47
CA GLY A 540 2.23 -2.17 13.66
C GLY A 540 1.42 -1.08 14.35
N LYS A 541 0.78 -0.23 13.55
CA LYS A 541 -0.16 0.78 14.01
C LYS A 541 -1.59 0.25 13.95
N ALA A 542 -2.40 0.55 14.96
CA ALA A 542 -3.85 0.38 14.93
C ALA A 542 -4.51 1.69 14.47
N ALA A 543 -5.59 1.64 13.70
CA ALA A 543 -6.32 2.87 13.37
C ALA A 543 -6.87 3.53 14.67
N PRO A 544 -6.92 4.87 14.78
CA PRO A 544 -7.24 5.53 16.05
C PRO A 544 -8.61 5.14 16.62
N GLY A 545 -9.60 4.93 15.74
CA GLY A 545 -10.97 4.51 16.09
C GLY A 545 -11.16 2.99 16.25
N TYR A 546 -10.12 2.17 16.03
CA TYR A 546 -10.24 0.71 16.03
C TYR A 546 -9.90 0.11 17.39
N HIS A 547 -10.92 0.05 18.26
CA HIS A 547 -10.79 -0.42 19.65
C HIS A 547 -10.17 -1.83 19.76
N MET A 548 -10.66 -2.82 19.01
CA MET A 548 -10.15 -4.19 19.08
C MET A 548 -8.67 -4.29 18.69
N ALA A 549 -8.24 -3.55 17.66
CA ALA A 549 -6.82 -3.50 17.28
C ALA A 549 -5.94 -2.87 18.38
N LYS A 550 -6.42 -1.83 19.07
CA LYS A 550 -5.72 -1.26 20.24
C LYS A 550 -5.66 -2.23 21.42
N LEU A 551 -6.73 -2.98 21.68
CA LEU A 551 -6.73 -4.06 22.68
C LEU A 551 -5.73 -5.17 22.35
N ILE A 552 -5.58 -5.54 21.08
CA ILE A 552 -4.57 -6.52 20.64
C ILE A 552 -3.14 -6.00 20.95
N ILE A 553 -2.84 -4.72 20.68
CA ILE A 553 -1.55 -4.12 21.07
C ILE A 553 -1.34 -4.22 22.58
N LYS A 554 -2.37 -3.88 23.37
CA LYS A 554 -2.31 -3.97 24.83
C LYS A 554 -2.08 -5.40 25.32
N LEU A 555 -2.73 -6.39 24.70
CA LEU A 555 -2.52 -7.80 25.04
C LEU A 555 -1.07 -8.22 24.79
N ILE A 556 -0.52 -7.87 23.61
CA ILE A 556 0.85 -8.22 23.24
C ILE A 556 1.86 -7.63 24.23
N THR A 557 1.69 -6.36 24.60
CA THR A 557 2.59 -5.71 25.58
C THR A 557 2.43 -6.27 26.99
N SER A 558 1.21 -6.62 27.41
CA SER A 558 0.93 -7.31 28.68
C SER A 558 1.53 -8.71 28.75
N VAL A 559 1.45 -9.50 27.67
CA VAL A 559 2.11 -10.81 27.58
C VAL A 559 3.63 -10.64 27.58
N ALA A 560 4.15 -9.64 26.87
CA ALA A 560 5.58 -9.34 26.84
C ALA A 560 6.12 -9.00 28.23
N GLU A 561 5.39 -8.23 29.03
CA GLU A 561 5.77 -7.87 30.40
C GLU A 561 5.95 -9.13 31.27
N VAL A 562 5.05 -10.11 31.17
CA VAL A 562 5.17 -11.36 31.93
C VAL A 562 6.31 -12.23 31.39
N VAL A 563 6.36 -12.47 30.08
CA VAL A 563 7.34 -13.38 29.45
C VAL A 563 8.76 -12.88 29.65
N ASN A 564 9.01 -11.59 29.44
CA ASN A 564 10.36 -11.03 29.44
C ASN A 564 10.96 -10.90 30.85
N ASN A 565 10.13 -10.91 31.89
CA ASN A 565 10.55 -10.76 33.28
C ASN A 565 10.52 -12.07 34.07
N ASP A 566 10.17 -13.20 33.45
CA ASP A 566 10.14 -14.51 34.12
C ASP A 566 11.54 -15.16 34.14
N PRO A 567 12.17 -15.36 35.31
CA PRO A 567 13.51 -15.94 35.39
C PRO A 567 13.61 -17.38 34.88
N MET A 568 12.52 -18.16 34.87
CA MET A 568 12.51 -19.52 34.33
C MET A 568 12.57 -19.54 32.80
N VAL A 569 12.06 -18.48 32.16
CA VAL A 569 12.11 -18.32 30.70
C VAL A 569 13.52 -17.94 30.27
N GLY A 570 14.15 -17.01 30.99
CA GLY A 570 15.51 -16.54 30.70
C GLY A 570 15.66 -16.07 29.26
N SER A 571 16.69 -16.54 28.55
CA SER A 571 16.95 -16.19 27.15
C SER A 571 16.23 -17.05 26.12
N LYS A 572 15.36 -17.99 26.55
CA LYS A 572 14.68 -18.93 25.65
C LYS A 572 13.54 -18.30 24.85
N LEU A 573 12.86 -17.30 25.42
CA LEU A 573 11.76 -16.62 24.75
C LEU A 573 11.75 -15.15 25.15
N LYS A 574 11.67 -14.28 24.15
CA LYS A 574 11.48 -12.85 24.32
C LYS A 574 10.37 -12.39 23.39
N LEU A 575 9.45 -11.56 23.89
CA LEU A 575 8.40 -10.93 23.08
C LEU A 575 8.60 -9.42 23.10
N ILE A 576 8.63 -8.79 21.92
CA ILE A 576 8.80 -7.35 21.75
C ILE A 576 7.68 -6.80 20.90
N PHE A 577 7.09 -5.70 21.37
CA PHE A 577 6.27 -4.85 20.52
C PHE A 577 7.14 -3.73 19.95
N LEU A 578 7.24 -3.66 18.62
CA LEU A 578 8.06 -2.69 17.91
C LEU A 578 7.27 -1.39 17.68
N GLU A 579 7.56 -0.38 18.51
CA GLU A 579 6.89 0.93 18.49
C GLU A 579 7.13 1.70 17.17
N ASN A 580 6.08 2.33 16.66
CA ASN A 580 6.10 3.25 15.52
C ASN A 580 6.62 2.63 14.22
N TYR A 581 6.15 1.42 13.90
CA TYR A 581 6.46 0.76 12.65
C TYR A 581 6.15 1.65 11.43
N ARG A 582 7.19 1.88 10.62
CA ARG A 582 7.23 2.75 9.45
C ARG A 582 8.27 2.27 8.45
N VAL A 583 8.48 2.99 7.34
CA VAL A 583 9.35 2.52 6.25
C VAL A 583 10.80 2.40 6.71
N SER A 584 11.36 3.43 7.37
CA SER A 584 12.73 3.38 7.90
C SER A 584 12.95 2.28 8.94
N LEU A 585 11.92 1.93 9.71
CA LEU A 585 11.99 0.81 10.66
C LEU A 585 11.85 -0.55 9.98
N ALA A 586 11.06 -0.63 8.90
CA ALA A 586 10.96 -1.82 8.06
C ALA A 586 12.30 -2.15 7.39
N GLU A 587 13.02 -1.13 6.91
CA GLU A 587 14.37 -1.26 6.32
C GLU A 587 15.38 -1.85 7.31
N LYS A 588 15.18 -1.70 8.63
CA LYS A 588 16.05 -2.28 9.66
C LYS A 588 15.64 -3.71 10.06
N VAL A 589 14.35 -3.94 10.31
CA VAL A 589 13.89 -5.23 10.84
C VAL A 589 13.86 -6.33 9.77
N ILE A 590 13.52 -6.02 8.52
CA ILE A 590 13.35 -7.02 7.46
C ILE A 590 14.66 -7.77 7.15
N PRO A 591 15.81 -7.10 6.97
CA PRO A 591 17.10 -7.78 6.77
C PRO A 591 17.52 -8.68 7.93
N ALA A 592 17.07 -8.38 9.16
CA ALA A 592 17.40 -9.12 10.38
C ALA A 592 16.48 -10.33 10.66
N THR A 593 15.38 -10.50 9.93
CA THR A 593 14.39 -11.53 10.24
C THR A 593 14.81 -12.92 9.76
N ASP A 594 14.60 -13.93 10.61
CA ASP A 594 14.74 -15.34 10.26
C ASP A 594 13.41 -15.94 9.79
N LEU A 595 12.32 -15.66 10.53
CA LEU A 595 10.98 -16.17 10.27
C LEU A 595 9.99 -15.02 10.06
N SER A 596 9.30 -15.05 8.93
CA SER A 596 8.31 -14.05 8.52
C SER A 596 6.89 -14.58 8.70
N GLU A 597 6.11 -13.89 9.54
CA GLU A 597 4.74 -14.26 9.92
C GLU A 597 3.70 -13.69 8.94
N GLN A 598 3.15 -14.57 8.08
CA GLN A 598 2.19 -14.24 7.02
C GLN A 598 0.88 -15.01 7.20
N ILE A 599 0.29 -14.82 8.38
CA ILE A 599 -0.74 -15.71 8.93
C ILE A 599 -2.16 -15.16 8.83
N SER A 600 -2.53 -14.42 7.78
CA SER A 600 -3.92 -13.97 7.60
C SER A 600 -4.89 -15.15 7.41
N THR A 601 -6.18 -14.95 7.70
CA THR A 601 -7.19 -15.97 7.37
C THR A 601 -7.31 -16.10 5.85
N ALA A 602 -7.29 -17.31 5.31
CA ALA A 602 -7.34 -17.52 3.85
C ALA A 602 -8.53 -16.79 3.20
N GLY A 603 -8.26 -16.01 2.15
CA GLY A 603 -9.23 -15.20 1.42
C GLY A 603 -9.38 -13.77 1.93
N THR A 604 -8.57 -13.32 2.91
CA THR A 604 -8.70 -11.98 3.51
C THR A 604 -7.57 -11.02 3.15
N GLU A 605 -6.32 -11.49 3.04
CA GLU A 605 -5.22 -10.66 2.54
C GLU A 605 -5.21 -10.71 1.01
N ALA A 606 -5.50 -9.58 0.38
CA ALA A 606 -5.56 -9.50 -1.08
C ALA A 606 -4.25 -9.91 -1.78
N SER A 607 -3.11 -9.66 -1.14
CA SER A 607 -1.80 -10.00 -1.69
C SER A 607 -0.76 -10.04 -0.58
N GLY A 608 -0.57 -8.90 0.10
CA GLY A 608 0.57 -8.70 0.99
C GLY A 608 1.84 -8.38 0.21
N THR A 609 2.61 -7.39 0.69
CA THR A 609 3.92 -7.03 0.11
C THR A 609 5.05 -7.16 1.11
N GLY A 610 4.75 -7.31 2.42
CA GLY A 610 5.77 -7.58 3.43
C GLY A 610 6.40 -8.95 3.25
N ASN A 611 5.59 -9.96 2.94
CA ASN A 611 5.99 -11.33 2.59
C ASN A 611 7.08 -11.37 1.50
N MET A 612 6.91 -10.59 0.42
CA MET A 612 7.88 -10.48 -0.67
C MET A 612 9.22 -9.90 -0.19
N LYS A 613 9.19 -8.90 0.70
CA LYS A 613 10.41 -8.25 1.23
C LYS A 613 11.20 -9.22 2.09
N PHE A 614 10.51 -9.96 2.94
CA PHE A 614 11.11 -10.98 3.78
C PHE A 614 11.74 -12.11 2.97
N MET A 615 11.03 -12.61 1.95
CA MET A 615 11.54 -13.64 1.05
C MET A 615 12.83 -13.20 0.34
N LEU A 616 12.85 -11.98 -0.21
CA LEU A 616 14.02 -11.41 -0.89
C LEU A 616 15.22 -11.23 0.06
N ASN A 617 14.97 -10.93 1.35
CA ASN A 617 16.00 -10.72 2.37
C ASN A 617 16.37 -12.01 3.14
N GLY A 618 15.96 -13.17 2.66
CA GLY A 618 16.37 -14.46 3.22
C GLY A 618 15.72 -14.84 4.55
N ALA A 619 14.50 -14.38 4.80
CA ALA A 619 13.65 -14.94 5.85
C ALA A 619 12.77 -16.07 5.29
N LEU A 620 12.61 -17.15 6.05
CA LEU A 620 11.63 -18.19 5.71
C LEU A 620 10.23 -17.74 6.10
N THR A 621 9.23 -18.17 5.34
CA THR A 621 7.84 -17.76 5.57
C THR A 621 7.05 -18.87 6.24
N ILE A 622 6.38 -18.53 7.34
CA ILE A 622 5.26 -19.30 7.87
C ILE A 622 3.97 -18.56 7.56
N GLY A 623 3.01 -19.25 6.95
CA GLY A 623 1.83 -18.57 6.44
C GLY A 623 0.72 -19.49 5.99
N THR A 624 -0.44 -18.88 5.76
CA THR A 624 -1.59 -19.53 5.13
C THR A 624 -1.50 -19.43 3.61
N MET A 625 -2.29 -20.25 2.92
CA MET A 625 -2.50 -20.15 1.46
C MET A 625 -3.44 -18.97 1.15
N ASP A 626 -2.92 -17.76 1.35
CA ASP A 626 -3.63 -16.50 1.18
C ASP A 626 -2.81 -15.48 0.37
N GLY A 627 -3.49 -14.60 -0.36
CA GLY A 627 -2.84 -13.56 -1.16
C GLY A 627 -1.67 -14.06 -2.02
N ALA A 628 -0.54 -13.37 -1.95
CA ALA A 628 0.68 -13.70 -2.69
C ALA A 628 1.50 -14.83 -2.05
N ASN A 629 1.15 -15.32 -0.84
CA ASN A 629 1.85 -16.47 -0.25
C ASN A 629 1.69 -17.72 -1.13
N VAL A 630 0.55 -17.86 -1.81
CA VAL A 630 0.29 -18.95 -2.76
C VAL A 630 1.31 -18.91 -3.89
N GLU A 631 1.46 -17.75 -4.52
CA GLU A 631 2.42 -17.56 -5.61
C GLU A 631 3.86 -17.69 -5.13
N MET A 632 4.19 -17.27 -3.90
CA MET A 632 5.51 -17.49 -3.31
C MET A 632 5.82 -18.97 -3.09
N ALA A 633 4.84 -19.75 -2.62
CA ALA A 633 4.96 -21.19 -2.48
C ALA A 633 5.11 -21.89 -3.84
N GLU A 634 4.41 -21.43 -4.87
CA GLU A 634 4.54 -21.94 -6.24
C GLU A 634 5.94 -21.69 -6.81
N GLU A 635 6.51 -20.49 -6.64
CA GLU A 635 7.84 -20.15 -7.16
C GLU A 635 8.98 -20.86 -6.40
N ALA A 636 8.89 -20.92 -5.06
CA ALA A 636 9.95 -21.49 -4.23
C ALA A 636 9.83 -23.02 -4.08
N GLY A 637 8.69 -23.61 -4.39
CA GLY A 637 8.31 -24.96 -3.97
C GLY A 637 7.70 -24.96 -2.56
N GLU A 638 6.54 -25.60 -2.40
CA GLU A 638 5.78 -25.61 -1.14
C GLU A 638 6.60 -26.20 0.01
N GLU A 639 7.52 -27.11 -0.26
CA GLU A 639 8.42 -27.70 0.75
C GLU A 639 9.45 -26.71 1.32
N ASN A 640 9.63 -25.55 0.68
CA ASN A 640 10.55 -24.50 1.11
C ASN A 640 9.84 -23.35 1.85
N LEU A 641 8.53 -23.48 2.09
CA LEU A 641 7.72 -22.61 2.94
C LEU A 641 7.04 -23.43 4.04
N PHE A 642 6.66 -22.76 5.13
CA PHE A 642 5.92 -23.37 6.24
C PHE A 642 4.43 -23.07 6.12
N ILE A 643 3.76 -23.72 5.17
CA ILE A 643 2.33 -23.55 4.93
C ILE A 643 1.49 -24.30 5.97
N PHE A 644 0.44 -23.66 6.50
CA PHE A 644 -0.50 -24.27 7.46
C PHE A 644 -1.92 -23.72 7.34
N GLY A 645 -2.84 -24.36 8.06
CA GLY A 645 -4.19 -23.86 8.29
C GLY A 645 -5.17 -24.15 7.16
N MET A 646 -6.37 -23.60 7.31
CA MET A 646 -7.46 -23.69 6.35
C MET A 646 -7.12 -22.99 5.02
N ARG A 647 -7.56 -23.58 3.92
CA ARG A 647 -7.64 -22.90 2.60
C ARG A 647 -8.97 -22.14 2.48
N VAL A 648 -9.12 -21.34 1.42
CA VAL A 648 -10.33 -20.53 1.18
C VAL A 648 -11.60 -21.39 1.17
N GLU A 649 -11.51 -22.59 0.59
CA GLU A 649 -12.61 -23.54 0.49
C GLU A 649 -13.00 -24.09 1.87
N ASP A 650 -12.02 -24.34 2.74
CA ASP A 650 -12.25 -24.82 4.10
C ASP A 650 -12.90 -23.74 4.97
N VAL A 651 -12.47 -22.49 4.81
CA VAL A 651 -13.09 -21.32 5.48
C VAL A 651 -14.57 -21.21 5.07
N ALA A 652 -14.86 -21.28 3.77
CA ALA A 652 -16.22 -21.22 3.25
C ALA A 652 -17.09 -22.41 3.69
N ALA A 653 -16.51 -23.61 3.77
CA ALA A 653 -17.19 -24.80 4.29
C ALA A 653 -17.52 -24.65 5.78
N LEU A 654 -16.60 -24.08 6.56
CA LEU A 654 -16.80 -23.83 7.99
C LEU A 654 -17.85 -22.72 8.23
N ASP A 655 -17.90 -21.69 7.39
CA ASP A 655 -18.97 -20.68 7.42
C ASP A 655 -20.34 -21.30 7.16
N LYS A 656 -20.46 -22.20 6.17
CA LYS A 656 -21.72 -22.92 5.89
C LYS A 656 -22.13 -23.84 7.03
N LYS A 657 -21.17 -24.48 7.71
CA LYS A 657 -21.42 -25.35 8.87
C LYS A 657 -21.85 -24.56 10.11
N GLY A 658 -21.42 -23.31 10.22
CA GLY A 658 -21.56 -22.47 11.41
C GLY A 658 -20.37 -22.67 12.35
N TYR A 659 -19.41 -21.74 12.31
CA TYR A 659 -18.23 -21.75 13.17
C TYR A 659 -18.61 -21.62 14.66
N LYS A 660 -18.04 -22.49 15.49
CA LYS A 660 -18.23 -22.49 16.95
C LYS A 660 -16.87 -22.58 17.65
N ALA A 661 -16.32 -21.43 18.04
CA ALA A 661 -15.05 -21.32 18.75
C ALA A 661 -14.97 -22.23 20.00
N LYS A 662 -16.09 -22.40 20.71
CA LYS A 662 -16.18 -23.24 21.91
C LYS A 662 -15.76 -24.70 21.68
N GLU A 663 -16.03 -25.26 20.50
CA GLU A 663 -15.63 -26.65 20.17
C GLU A 663 -14.10 -26.80 20.21
N TYR A 664 -13.36 -25.85 19.64
CA TYR A 664 -11.90 -25.84 19.64
C TYR A 664 -11.33 -25.60 21.04
N TYR A 665 -11.92 -24.66 21.79
CA TYR A 665 -11.52 -24.36 23.17
C TYR A 665 -11.69 -25.56 24.11
N GLU A 666 -12.75 -26.36 23.96
CA GLU A 666 -12.96 -27.57 24.76
C GLU A 666 -12.08 -28.74 24.32
N ALA A 667 -11.81 -28.86 23.02
CA ALA A 667 -11.02 -29.96 22.46
C ALA A 667 -9.50 -29.80 22.64
N LEU A 668 -8.98 -28.57 22.75
CA LEU A 668 -7.54 -28.28 22.72
C LEU A 668 -7.05 -27.77 24.09
N PRO A 669 -6.43 -28.61 24.95
CA PRO A 669 -6.04 -28.22 26.31
C PRO A 669 -5.05 -27.05 26.40
N GLU A 670 -4.11 -26.94 25.46
CA GLU A 670 -3.16 -25.82 25.46
C GLU A 670 -3.82 -24.50 25.05
N LEU A 671 -4.75 -24.53 24.09
CA LEU A 671 -5.55 -23.36 23.74
C LEU A 671 -6.42 -22.94 24.92
N LYS A 672 -7.09 -23.91 25.56
CA LYS A 672 -7.90 -23.68 26.76
C LYS A 672 -7.11 -22.96 27.84
N LEU A 673 -5.90 -23.44 28.14
CA LEU A 673 -5.03 -22.84 29.15
C LEU A 673 -4.64 -21.40 28.79
N ALA A 674 -4.24 -21.16 27.54
CA ALA A 674 -3.87 -19.82 27.08
C ALA A 674 -5.04 -18.83 27.20
N ILE A 675 -6.24 -19.23 26.78
CA ILE A 675 -7.44 -18.41 26.87
C ILE A 675 -7.86 -18.19 28.33
N ASP A 676 -7.82 -19.23 29.17
CA ASP A 676 -8.12 -19.09 30.60
C ASP A 676 -7.16 -18.12 31.30
N GLN A 677 -5.88 -18.10 30.93
CA GLN A 677 -4.92 -17.15 31.48
C GLN A 677 -5.24 -15.71 31.07
N ILE A 678 -5.61 -15.49 29.81
CA ILE A 678 -5.99 -14.16 29.31
C ILE A 678 -7.29 -13.69 29.99
N ASP A 679 -8.29 -14.55 30.08
CA ASP A 679 -9.61 -14.26 30.65
C ASP A 679 -9.56 -14.03 32.17
N LYS A 680 -8.77 -14.82 32.91
CA LYS A 680 -8.68 -14.75 34.37
C LYS A 680 -7.66 -13.72 34.88
N GLY A 681 -7.18 -12.84 34.02
CA GLY A 681 -6.30 -11.73 34.41
C GLY A 681 -4.84 -12.12 34.71
N PHE A 682 -4.35 -13.27 34.25
CA PHE A 682 -2.95 -13.66 34.45
C PHE A 682 -1.97 -12.65 33.86
N PHE A 683 -2.31 -12.08 32.70
CA PHE A 683 -1.53 -11.03 32.01
C PHE A 683 -1.97 -9.59 32.38
N SER A 684 -2.94 -9.44 33.27
CA SER A 684 -3.47 -8.15 33.73
C SER A 684 -3.90 -8.20 35.20
N PRO A 685 -3.00 -8.54 36.15
CA PRO A 685 -3.38 -8.83 37.53
C PRO A 685 -4.06 -7.66 38.27
N LYS A 686 -3.76 -6.42 37.86
CA LYS A 686 -4.40 -5.20 38.40
C LYS A 686 -5.81 -4.94 37.84
N GLN A 687 -6.12 -5.52 36.68
CA GLN A 687 -7.40 -5.37 35.97
C GLN A 687 -7.78 -6.73 35.35
N PRO A 688 -8.28 -7.69 36.14
CA PRO A 688 -8.51 -9.04 35.65
C PRO A 688 -9.43 -9.13 34.43
N ASP A 689 -10.44 -8.25 34.36
CA ASP A 689 -11.41 -8.21 33.25
C ASP A 689 -10.93 -7.42 32.01
N LEU A 690 -9.69 -6.93 31.97
CA LEU A 690 -9.19 -6.04 30.90
C LEU A 690 -9.39 -6.60 29.49
N PHE A 691 -9.22 -7.91 29.30
CA PHE A 691 -9.28 -8.56 27.99
C PHE A 691 -10.62 -9.25 27.71
N LYS A 692 -11.65 -9.00 28.52
CA LYS A 692 -12.97 -9.63 28.38
C LYS A 692 -13.59 -9.40 27.01
N ASP A 693 -13.49 -8.20 26.46
CA ASP A 693 -14.03 -7.88 25.13
C ASP A 693 -13.35 -8.69 24.02
N LEU A 694 -12.04 -8.88 24.13
CA LEU A 694 -11.24 -9.66 23.19
C LEU A 694 -11.60 -11.15 23.30
N VAL A 695 -11.75 -11.68 24.52
CA VAL A 695 -12.17 -13.06 24.75
C VAL A 695 -13.60 -13.28 24.24
N ASN A 696 -14.53 -12.37 24.52
CA ASN A 696 -15.89 -12.42 23.99
C ASN A 696 -15.91 -12.40 22.45
N MET A 697 -15.11 -11.54 21.82
CA MET A 697 -14.98 -11.54 20.37
C MET A 697 -14.52 -12.91 19.86
N LEU A 698 -13.48 -13.49 20.45
CA LEU A 698 -12.97 -14.82 20.09
C LEU A 698 -14.04 -15.93 20.18
N PHE A 699 -14.89 -15.90 21.20
CA PHE A 699 -15.90 -16.94 21.41
C PHE A 699 -17.18 -16.77 20.57
N TYR A 700 -17.61 -15.54 20.35
CA TYR A 700 -18.96 -15.26 19.84
C TYR A 700 -19.00 -14.56 18.48
N HIS A 701 -17.94 -13.82 18.12
CA HIS A 701 -17.94 -12.93 16.96
C HIS A 701 -16.67 -13.01 16.10
N ASP A 702 -15.88 -14.07 16.27
CA ASP A 702 -14.62 -14.25 15.57
C ASP A 702 -14.84 -14.55 14.09
N ARG A 703 -14.84 -13.47 13.29
CA ARG A 703 -14.94 -13.50 11.82
C ARG A 703 -13.77 -14.24 11.17
N PHE A 704 -12.62 -14.30 11.84
CA PHE A 704 -11.34 -14.71 11.28
C PHE A 704 -10.85 -16.07 11.77
N LYS A 705 -11.67 -16.75 12.59
CA LYS A 705 -11.55 -18.17 12.95
C LYS A 705 -10.20 -18.50 13.56
N VAL A 706 -9.74 -17.66 14.50
CA VAL A 706 -8.42 -17.76 15.16
C VAL A 706 -8.24 -19.15 15.78
N PHE A 707 -9.25 -19.71 16.43
CA PHE A 707 -9.14 -21.01 17.09
C PHE A 707 -9.09 -22.19 16.11
N ALA A 708 -9.69 -22.04 14.93
CA ALA A 708 -9.72 -23.11 13.93
C ALA A 708 -8.32 -23.44 13.39
N ASP A 709 -7.46 -22.42 13.24
CA ASP A 709 -6.09 -22.59 12.73
C ASP A 709 -5.03 -22.76 13.83
N TYR A 710 -5.40 -22.62 15.11
CA TYR A 710 -4.45 -22.64 16.23
C TYR A 710 -3.58 -23.90 16.27
N GLU A 711 -4.20 -25.09 16.17
CA GLU A 711 -3.45 -26.35 16.29
C GLU A 711 -2.50 -26.55 15.11
N ALA A 712 -2.95 -26.24 13.90
CA ALA A 712 -2.14 -26.33 12.68
C ALA A 712 -0.95 -25.35 12.74
N TYR A 713 -1.18 -24.14 13.24
CA TYR A 713 -0.13 -23.13 13.41
C TYR A 713 0.95 -23.59 14.40
N VAL A 714 0.55 -24.05 15.59
CA VAL A 714 1.49 -24.55 16.61
C VAL A 714 2.32 -25.74 16.09
N LYS A 715 1.67 -26.71 15.41
CA LYS A 715 2.36 -27.85 14.79
C LYS A 715 3.35 -27.40 13.70
N CYS A 716 3.01 -26.37 12.92
CA CYS A 716 3.89 -25.84 11.89
C CYS A 716 5.11 -25.13 12.50
N GLN A 717 4.91 -24.36 13.58
CA GLN A 717 5.98 -23.70 14.33
C GLN A 717 6.99 -24.69 14.95
N GLU A 718 6.56 -25.91 15.29
CA GLU A 718 7.46 -26.99 15.72
C GLU A 718 8.38 -27.43 14.58
N LYS A 719 7.88 -27.54 13.34
CA LYS A 719 8.70 -27.85 12.15
C LYS A 719 9.72 -26.76 11.86
N VAL A 720 9.33 -25.49 12.01
CA VAL A 720 10.25 -24.35 11.89
C VAL A 720 11.41 -24.49 12.88
N SER A 721 11.10 -24.80 14.14
CA SER A 721 12.10 -25.00 15.19
C SER A 721 13.03 -26.17 14.88
N GLN A 722 12.49 -27.27 14.33
CA GLN A 722 13.30 -28.43 13.93
C GLN A 722 14.27 -28.09 12.80
N LEU A 723 13.83 -27.37 11.76
CA LEU A 723 14.70 -26.99 10.65
C LEU A 723 15.81 -26.02 11.10
N TYR A 724 15.49 -25.07 11.99
CA TYR A 724 16.46 -24.09 12.49
C TYR A 724 17.62 -24.73 13.27
N MET A 725 17.40 -25.89 13.88
CA MET A 725 18.45 -26.68 14.53
C MET A 725 19.43 -27.33 13.54
N ASN A 726 19.14 -27.28 12.23
CA ASN A 726 20.02 -27.72 11.16
C ASN A 726 20.41 -26.52 10.26
N PRO A 727 21.48 -25.77 10.61
CA PRO A 727 21.85 -24.55 9.90
C PRO A 727 22.10 -24.74 8.40
N LYS A 728 22.68 -25.88 7.99
CA LYS A 728 22.93 -26.15 6.57
C LYS A 728 21.63 -26.31 5.80
N ALA A 729 20.68 -27.10 6.32
CA ALA A 729 19.37 -27.25 5.68
C ALA A 729 18.59 -25.94 5.67
N TRP A 730 18.62 -25.18 6.77
CA TRP A 730 18.02 -23.85 6.85
C TRP A 730 18.56 -22.90 5.77
N ASN A 731 19.88 -22.79 5.64
CA ASN A 731 20.52 -21.89 4.68
C ASN A 731 20.24 -22.30 3.23
N ILE A 732 20.15 -23.60 2.93
CA ILE A 732 19.72 -24.09 1.62
C ILE A 732 18.29 -23.62 1.31
N THR A 733 17.36 -23.77 2.25
CA THR A 733 15.97 -23.32 2.08
C THR A 733 15.89 -21.80 1.93
N VAL A 734 16.71 -21.04 2.67
CA VAL A 734 16.83 -19.58 2.53
C VAL A 734 17.28 -19.20 1.12
N LEU A 735 18.35 -19.82 0.62
CA LEU A 735 18.86 -19.54 -0.71
C LEU A 735 17.83 -19.85 -1.81
N ARG A 736 17.07 -20.94 -1.68
CA ARG A 736 15.96 -21.25 -2.60
C ARG A 736 14.90 -20.15 -2.62
N ASN A 737 14.53 -19.61 -1.46
CA ASN A 737 13.56 -18.52 -1.36
C ASN A 737 14.11 -17.23 -2.02
N ILE A 738 15.37 -16.87 -1.76
CA ILE A 738 16.00 -15.71 -2.41
C ILE A 738 16.00 -15.89 -3.94
N ALA A 739 16.44 -17.07 -4.41
CA ALA A 739 16.51 -17.39 -5.84
C ALA A 739 15.14 -17.37 -6.55
N ALA A 740 14.08 -17.74 -5.84
CA ALA A 740 12.70 -17.77 -6.34
C ALA A 740 11.98 -16.41 -6.25
N SER A 741 12.57 -15.41 -5.60
CA SER A 741 11.87 -14.14 -5.32
C SER A 741 11.76 -13.19 -6.53
N GLY A 742 12.41 -13.50 -7.65
CA GLY A 742 12.52 -12.62 -8.82
C GLY A 742 11.18 -12.15 -9.41
N LYS A 743 10.16 -13.01 -9.40
CA LYS A 743 8.79 -12.69 -9.86
C LYS A 743 8.18 -11.51 -9.11
N PHE A 744 8.57 -11.27 -7.87
CA PHE A 744 7.96 -10.28 -6.98
C PHE A 744 8.59 -8.88 -7.08
N SER A 745 9.42 -8.62 -8.11
CA SER A 745 9.81 -7.25 -8.44
C SER A 745 8.62 -6.43 -8.92
N SER A 746 8.49 -5.19 -8.43
CA SER A 746 7.50 -4.24 -8.96
C SER A 746 7.75 -3.86 -10.40
N ASP A 747 8.96 -4.06 -10.95
CA ASP A 747 9.23 -3.82 -12.37
C ASP A 747 8.46 -4.80 -13.25
N ARG A 748 8.34 -6.07 -12.82
CA ARG A 748 7.54 -7.07 -13.51
C ARG A 748 6.07 -6.66 -13.49
N THR A 749 5.55 -6.27 -12.33
CA THR A 749 4.19 -5.75 -12.19
C THR A 749 3.94 -4.56 -13.13
N ILE A 750 4.83 -3.56 -13.14
CA ILE A 750 4.69 -2.38 -14.00
C ILE A 750 4.79 -2.74 -15.49
N LYS A 751 5.65 -3.70 -15.89
CA LYS A 751 5.70 -4.20 -17.28
C LYS A 751 4.35 -4.80 -17.72
N GLU A 752 3.68 -5.55 -16.84
CA GLU A 752 2.35 -6.11 -17.11
C GLU A 752 1.29 -5.01 -17.19
N TYR A 753 1.23 -4.07 -16.24
CA TYR A 753 0.31 -2.92 -16.31
C TYR A 753 0.51 -2.10 -17.59
N ALA A 754 1.76 -1.82 -17.93
CA ALA A 754 2.14 -1.05 -19.10
C ALA A 754 1.61 -1.69 -20.39
N ARG A 755 1.80 -2.99 -20.57
CA ARG A 755 1.39 -3.71 -21.79
C ARG A 755 -0.09 -4.03 -21.84
N ASP A 756 -0.66 -4.53 -20.75
CA ASP A 756 -1.99 -5.15 -20.76
C ASP A 756 -3.13 -4.16 -20.45
N ILE A 757 -2.79 -2.98 -19.88
CA ILE A 757 -3.78 -1.99 -19.43
C ILE A 757 -3.53 -0.62 -20.03
N TRP A 758 -2.29 -0.11 -19.96
CA TRP A 758 -1.95 1.26 -20.39
C TRP A 758 -1.52 1.36 -21.85
N ASN A 759 -1.26 0.22 -22.51
CA ASN A 759 -0.78 0.12 -23.88
C ASN A 759 0.48 0.97 -24.15
N VAL A 760 1.45 0.92 -23.24
CA VAL A 760 2.76 1.57 -23.36
C VAL A 760 3.88 0.55 -23.25
N GLU A 761 4.94 0.73 -24.04
CA GLU A 761 6.13 -0.12 -23.96
C GLU A 761 7.16 0.44 -22.97
N PRO A 762 7.57 -0.35 -21.96
CA PRO A 762 8.70 -0.04 -21.09
C PRO A 762 10.01 0.14 -21.89
N SER A 763 10.92 0.97 -21.37
CA SER A 763 12.22 1.23 -21.99
C SER A 763 13.35 1.24 -20.97
N ASP A 764 14.43 0.53 -21.27
CA ASP A 764 15.67 0.55 -20.49
C ASP A 764 16.69 1.57 -21.05
N LEU A 765 16.25 2.47 -21.94
CA LEU A 765 17.12 3.46 -22.56
C LEU A 765 17.55 4.52 -21.54
N LYS A 766 18.86 4.67 -21.37
CA LYS A 766 19.44 5.75 -20.58
C LYS A 766 19.25 7.09 -21.28
N ILE A 767 18.59 8.04 -20.61
CA ILE A 767 18.43 9.40 -21.14
C ILE A 767 19.81 10.08 -21.16
N PRO A 768 20.23 10.71 -22.28
CA PRO A 768 21.52 11.40 -22.35
C PRO A 768 21.62 12.53 -21.32
N LEU A 769 22.75 12.65 -20.64
CA LEU A 769 23.01 13.80 -19.76
C LEU A 769 23.15 15.07 -20.61
N SER A 770 22.63 16.19 -20.13
CA SER A 770 22.67 17.46 -20.88
C SER A 770 24.08 18.01 -21.14
N SER A 771 25.10 17.44 -20.49
CA SER A 771 26.52 17.77 -20.64
C SER A 771 27.26 16.93 -21.69
N GLU A 772 26.66 15.86 -22.22
CA GLU A 772 27.28 15.05 -23.27
C GLU A 772 26.90 15.60 -24.66
N PRO A 773 27.88 15.86 -25.56
CA PRO A 773 27.55 16.20 -26.94
C PRO A 773 26.79 15.03 -27.56
N SER A 774 25.61 15.30 -28.11
CA SER A 774 24.81 14.29 -28.80
C SER A 774 25.67 13.63 -29.89
N SER A 775 26.08 12.38 -29.70
CA SER A 775 26.73 11.61 -30.75
C SER A 775 25.73 11.44 -31.88
N GLY A 776 25.90 12.21 -32.95
CA GLY A 776 25.03 12.19 -34.11
C GLY A 776 25.08 10.85 -34.82
N ALA A 777 24.19 9.94 -34.47
CA ALA A 777 23.86 8.77 -35.27
C ALA A 777 22.79 9.16 -36.31
N ASN A 778 23.19 9.93 -37.31
CA ASN A 778 22.51 10.04 -38.60
C ASN A 778 23.57 9.89 -39.69
N LYS A 779 24.07 8.67 -39.89
CA LYS A 779 24.69 8.32 -41.16
C LYS A 779 23.57 8.04 -42.15
N ALA A 780 23.32 9.03 -43.00
CA ALA A 780 22.53 8.91 -44.20
C ALA A 780 23.07 7.76 -45.06
N ASN A 781 22.27 6.70 -45.24
CA ASN A 781 22.46 5.77 -46.35
C ASN A 781 21.91 6.44 -47.62
N GLY A 782 22.72 7.32 -48.21
CA GLY A 782 22.59 7.66 -49.63
C GLY A 782 23.21 6.53 -50.44
N LYS A 783 22.38 5.62 -50.97
CA LYS A 783 22.81 4.76 -52.08
C LYS A 783 22.89 5.62 -53.34
N LEU A 784 24.11 5.82 -53.81
CA LEU A 784 24.41 6.09 -55.21
C LEU A 784 24.26 4.76 -55.96
N ASP A 785 23.31 4.68 -56.87
CA ASP A 785 23.39 3.75 -58.00
C ASP A 785 23.40 4.59 -59.29
N LYS A 786 24.27 4.15 -60.21
CA LYS A 786 24.57 4.72 -61.52
C LYS A 786 23.38 4.75 -62.47
#